data_AF-A0AAV5YVK0-F1
#
_entry.id   AF-A0AAV5YVK0-F1
#
_cell.length_a   1.000
_cell.length_b   1.000
_cell.length_c   1.000
_cell.angle_alpha   90.00
_cell.angle_beta   90.00
_cell.angle_gamma   90.00
#
_symmetry.space_group_name_H-M   'P 1'
#
loop_
_entity.id
_entity.type
_entity.pdbx_description
1 polymer ?
#
loop_
_entity_poly.entity_id
_entity_poly.type
_entity_poly.pdbx_seq_one_letter_code
_entity_poly.pdbx_strand_id
1 'polypeptide(L)'
;MLFADLKGSMELLAGRDPEDARRILDPILHQMMEAVHRYEGTVNQVMGDGIMALFGAPIAHEDHAVRACYAALRMQESVKQYGEDVRRREGILPQIRVGLNSGEVVVRSIASDLHVDYTAVGETTHLAARVEQAASPGSTLITGATLQLVEGYVGVSSLGAVKVKGRATPVDIYELAAAVTARSRFQVLARRGLAKFVGRSAEMEHLTMALEQSLTGRGQTVAIVGEAGVGKSRLIWQFAHSPRTEGCLILETAAASYGRTTSYLSVSQLLREYFRLDGREESREAREKVGGKVLALDRALEPMLVALLALLDLPVEDPEWQALEPSERRQRTIDAVVRLLLRESQVRPLLLVVEDVHWADPETHAVLGRLAESSTNARVLLLVSVRSDCDEWGGRDHGRQLHLEPLPPTDSQQFLGVLLGGDSSLEGVKQLLVDRARGNPLFLEQTVRGLVETQALAGAPGAYRLTTPIQAIQVPVSVQSLLAARIDRLPPEDKRLLQAAAVIGHDVPFTLLQAVADEPDQDVRRGLADLQARGFVQEASLFPDLEYTFRHGLVQEVAYSALLQQHRRELHARIVAVIESLHADRQGECVERLAYHAMKGELWDKAATYSREAAVRAATRSAYRESMTSFEEALRALGRLPDSPAARARAIDLRLDSRVVLAPLGEYDRILQYMQEAEVLARELGDQRRLGLVLADMGARLRNVGEHRRALEASRQALAIAGELGEPDLQLEAKYRLAQAHFAVGDLGAATSMFEETAAAFAARVELAPPVSSVPRHQGALPGFFQAWPHAWLGLLLSHLGRFEQALQHAERAMQIAGRMNHPHTLIEAHAALGAVSLERGDLQEAERVFEQGIALLRRGSARDVNLLSGLGYVHALSGRLAEALPLLEEAVKGGPSISAMGSGLAVRMSRLADAYHWAGRIAEALRHASGAIELARKHHERVNEAIALRTVAEITAVSDATRAEGYYADSRVLAKELGMRPLAAHCHMGLGKLYRRAALPDGAREQLKAALREYRAMNMQWWPEHAEAEIRLV
;
A
#
# COMPACT_ATOMS: atom_id res chain seq x y z
N MET A 1 -33.65 -29.97 3.78
CA MET A 1 -34.55 -29.77 2.62
C MET A 1 -34.57 -28.31 2.25
N LEU A 2 -34.46 -28.00 0.95
CA LEU A 2 -34.61 -26.64 0.41
C LEU A 2 -35.69 -26.66 -0.68
N PHE A 3 -36.62 -25.71 -0.61
CA PHE A 3 -37.58 -25.41 -1.67
C PHE A 3 -37.37 -23.99 -2.14
N ALA A 4 -37.41 -23.78 -3.44
CA ALA A 4 -37.38 -22.45 -4.04
C ALA A 4 -38.42 -22.36 -5.15
N ASP A 5 -39.12 -21.23 -5.24
CA ASP A 5 -40.20 -21.01 -6.21
C ASP A 5 -40.19 -19.57 -6.72
N LEU A 6 -40.51 -19.38 -8.00
CA LEU A 6 -40.64 -18.07 -8.61
C LEU A 6 -42.03 -17.46 -8.34
N LYS A 7 -42.07 -16.32 -7.65
CA LYS A 7 -43.34 -15.66 -7.42
C LYS A 7 -43.86 -14.99 -8.70
N GLY A 8 -45.16 -15.17 -8.97
CA GLY A 8 -45.83 -14.51 -10.09
C GLY A 8 -45.57 -15.20 -11.44
N SER A 9 -45.11 -16.45 -11.43
CA SER A 9 -44.91 -17.27 -12.63
C SER A 9 -46.15 -17.30 -13.54
N MET A 10 -47.35 -17.41 -12.98
CA MET A 10 -48.60 -17.37 -13.75
C MET A 10 -48.89 -16.00 -14.40
N GLU A 11 -48.49 -14.90 -13.78
CA GLU A 11 -48.60 -13.55 -14.37
C GLU A 11 -47.52 -13.34 -15.45
N LEU A 12 -46.34 -13.92 -15.26
CA LEU A 12 -45.26 -14.00 -16.26
C LEU A 12 -45.66 -14.85 -17.48
N LEU A 13 -46.45 -15.90 -17.26
CA LEU A 13 -46.99 -16.80 -18.29
C LEU A 13 -48.25 -16.24 -18.98
N ALA A 14 -48.97 -15.32 -18.34
CA ALA A 14 -50.24 -14.81 -18.84
C ALA A 14 -50.05 -13.92 -20.08
N GLY A 15 -50.54 -14.41 -21.23
CA GLY A 15 -50.52 -13.67 -22.51
C GLY A 15 -49.22 -13.76 -23.30
N ARG A 16 -48.26 -14.60 -22.90
CA ARG A 16 -47.03 -14.90 -23.63
C ARG A 16 -47.10 -16.28 -24.29
N ASP A 17 -46.36 -16.46 -25.38
CA ASP A 17 -46.15 -17.78 -25.98
C ASP A 17 -45.35 -18.68 -25.01
N PRO A 18 -45.65 -20.00 -24.91
CA PRO A 18 -44.91 -20.92 -24.06
C PRO A 18 -43.39 -20.94 -24.27
N GLU A 19 -42.90 -20.70 -25.50
CA GLU A 19 -41.46 -20.63 -25.78
C GLU A 19 -40.83 -19.35 -25.23
N ASP A 20 -41.52 -18.22 -25.32
CA ASP A 20 -41.05 -16.94 -24.77
C ASP A 20 -41.05 -16.95 -23.24
N ALA A 21 -42.03 -17.61 -22.61
CA ALA A 21 -42.03 -17.79 -21.17
C ALA A 21 -40.89 -18.71 -20.69
N ARG A 22 -40.59 -19.79 -21.43
CA ARG A 22 -39.43 -20.65 -21.16
C ARG A 22 -38.11 -19.91 -21.27
N ARG A 23 -37.97 -19.00 -22.24
CA ARG A 23 -36.77 -18.18 -22.42
C ARG A 23 -36.44 -17.31 -21.20
N ILE A 24 -37.43 -17.02 -20.35
CA ILE A 24 -37.26 -16.28 -19.09
C ILE A 24 -37.13 -17.22 -17.88
N LEU A 25 -37.93 -18.30 -17.84
CA LEU A 25 -37.96 -19.25 -16.73
C LEU A 25 -36.71 -20.15 -16.66
N ASP A 26 -36.26 -20.70 -17.79
CA ASP A 26 -35.17 -21.68 -17.83
C ASP A 26 -33.84 -21.10 -17.27
N PRO A 27 -33.44 -19.85 -17.59
CA PRO A 27 -32.26 -19.25 -16.98
C PRO A 27 -32.38 -19.07 -15.47
N ILE A 28 -33.57 -18.71 -14.96
CA ILE A 28 -33.79 -18.56 -13.51
C ILE A 28 -33.66 -19.93 -12.83
N LEU A 29 -34.30 -20.97 -13.37
CA LEU A 29 -34.18 -22.34 -12.89
C LEU A 29 -32.72 -22.80 -12.91
N HIS A 30 -31.97 -22.47 -13.97
CA HIS A 30 -30.56 -22.79 -14.07
C HIS A 30 -29.73 -22.11 -12.98
N GLN A 31 -29.97 -20.82 -12.69
CA GLN A 31 -29.31 -20.11 -11.59
C GLN A 31 -29.64 -20.76 -10.22
N MET A 32 -30.88 -21.21 -10.03
CA MET A 32 -31.28 -21.91 -8.80
C MET A 32 -30.58 -23.27 -8.66
N MET A 33 -30.51 -24.04 -9.75
CA MET A 33 -29.83 -25.33 -9.76
C MET A 33 -28.32 -25.20 -9.56
N GLU A 34 -27.69 -24.22 -10.22
CA GLU A 34 -26.27 -23.92 -10.07
C GLU A 34 -25.92 -23.58 -8.61
N ALA A 35 -26.74 -22.73 -7.97
CA ALA A 35 -26.57 -22.39 -6.56
C ALA A 35 -26.64 -23.63 -5.65
N VAL A 36 -27.54 -24.58 -5.93
CA VAL A 36 -27.62 -25.84 -5.16
C VAL A 36 -26.38 -26.70 -5.37
N HIS A 37 -25.98 -26.94 -6.62
CA HIS A 37 -24.81 -27.77 -6.94
C HIS A 37 -23.51 -27.19 -6.40
N ARG A 38 -23.34 -25.86 -6.43
CA ARG A 38 -22.14 -25.16 -5.91
C ARG A 38 -21.84 -25.49 -4.46
N TYR A 39 -22.89 -25.64 -3.65
CA TYR A 39 -22.82 -25.98 -2.23
C TYR A 39 -22.99 -27.48 -1.95
N GLU A 40 -22.78 -28.31 -2.98
CA GLU A 40 -22.85 -29.78 -2.91
C GLU A 40 -24.24 -30.30 -2.48
N GLY A 41 -25.28 -29.51 -2.78
CA GLY A 41 -26.66 -29.97 -2.72
C GLY A 41 -27.03 -30.75 -3.98
N THR A 42 -28.02 -31.63 -3.85
CA THR A 42 -28.58 -32.39 -4.98
C THR A 42 -29.96 -31.84 -5.32
N VAL A 43 -30.13 -31.34 -6.54
CA VAL A 43 -31.47 -30.98 -7.05
C VAL A 43 -32.23 -32.28 -7.28
N ASN A 44 -33.28 -32.49 -6.50
CA ASN A 44 -34.08 -33.71 -6.55
C ASN A 44 -35.17 -33.62 -7.62
N GLN A 45 -35.88 -32.49 -7.68
CA GLN A 45 -36.97 -32.30 -8.62
C GLN A 45 -37.10 -30.84 -9.05
N VAL A 46 -37.36 -30.62 -10.34
CA VAL A 46 -37.78 -29.33 -10.90
C VAL A 46 -39.31 -29.33 -10.97
N MET A 47 -39.95 -28.32 -10.38
CA MET A 47 -41.40 -28.22 -10.17
C MET A 47 -42.07 -27.19 -11.08
N GLY A 48 -41.65 -27.11 -12.35
CA GLY A 48 -42.16 -26.10 -13.29
C GLY A 48 -41.47 -24.75 -13.11
N ASP A 49 -41.87 -23.97 -12.11
CA ASP A 49 -41.36 -22.64 -11.76
C ASP A 49 -40.47 -22.61 -10.51
N GLY A 50 -40.29 -23.76 -9.86
CA GLY A 50 -39.46 -23.93 -8.68
C GLY A 50 -38.58 -25.17 -8.70
N ILE A 51 -37.78 -25.35 -7.65
CA ILE A 51 -36.94 -26.53 -7.43
C ILE A 51 -37.07 -27.06 -6.00
N MET A 52 -36.87 -28.36 -5.86
CA MET A 52 -36.67 -29.04 -4.58
C MET A 52 -35.26 -29.63 -4.53
N ALA A 53 -34.53 -29.29 -3.48
CA ALA A 53 -33.15 -29.73 -3.28
C ALA A 53 -32.92 -30.40 -1.92
N LEU A 54 -32.01 -31.37 -1.94
CA LEU A 54 -31.54 -32.15 -0.80
C LEU A 54 -30.10 -31.74 -0.45
N PHE A 55 -29.83 -31.63 0.84
CA PHE A 55 -28.47 -31.45 1.37
C PHE A 55 -28.27 -32.51 2.45
N GLY A 56 -27.15 -33.25 2.38
CA GLY A 56 -26.89 -34.41 3.25
C GLY A 56 -27.35 -35.76 2.67
N ALA A 57 -27.88 -35.78 1.45
CA ALA A 57 -28.20 -37.01 0.70
C ALA A 57 -28.08 -36.75 -0.82
N PRO A 58 -27.51 -37.69 -1.62
CA PRO A 58 -26.93 -38.97 -1.19
C PRO A 58 -25.57 -38.83 -0.50
N ILE A 59 -24.92 -37.65 -0.62
CA ILE A 59 -23.65 -37.35 0.06
C ILE A 59 -23.95 -36.78 1.45
N ALA A 60 -23.51 -37.49 2.49
CA ALA A 60 -23.68 -37.05 3.87
C ALA A 60 -22.66 -35.95 4.21
N HIS A 61 -23.17 -34.79 4.62
CA HIS A 61 -22.37 -33.65 5.09
C HIS A 61 -22.81 -33.28 6.51
N GLU A 62 -21.88 -33.15 7.45
CA GLU A 62 -22.20 -32.70 8.83
C GLU A 62 -22.74 -31.26 8.85
N ASP A 63 -22.34 -30.43 7.89
CA ASP A 63 -22.71 -29.02 7.71
C ASP A 63 -23.80 -28.82 6.64
N HIS A 64 -24.58 -29.87 6.33
CA HIS A 64 -25.62 -29.85 5.30
C HIS A 64 -26.58 -28.64 5.40
N ALA A 65 -26.91 -28.21 6.62
CA ALA A 65 -27.88 -27.14 6.87
C ALA A 65 -27.29 -25.76 6.55
N VAL A 66 -25.99 -25.58 6.82
CA VAL A 66 -25.24 -24.36 6.49
C VAL A 66 -25.12 -24.22 4.98
N ARG A 67 -24.72 -25.30 4.31
CA ARG A 67 -24.63 -25.36 2.83
C ARG A 67 -25.96 -25.03 2.16
N ALA A 68 -27.07 -25.55 2.69
CA ALA A 68 -28.40 -25.22 2.20
C ALA A 68 -28.72 -23.72 2.37
N CYS A 69 -28.39 -23.12 3.52
CA CYS A 69 -28.60 -21.68 3.73
C CYS A 69 -27.76 -20.82 2.79
N TYR A 70 -26.50 -21.20 2.56
CA TYR A 70 -25.62 -20.49 1.62
C TYR A 70 -26.08 -20.64 0.17
N ALA A 71 -26.55 -21.82 -0.23
CA ALA A 71 -27.19 -22.02 -1.52
C ALA A 71 -28.41 -21.11 -1.67
N ALA A 72 -29.24 -20.98 -0.64
CA ALA A 72 -30.41 -20.09 -0.66
C ALA A 72 -30.04 -18.60 -0.79
N LEU A 73 -29.03 -18.13 -0.06
CA LEU A 73 -28.53 -16.75 -0.16
C LEU A 73 -27.95 -16.46 -1.55
N ARG A 74 -27.11 -17.38 -2.06
CA ARG A 74 -26.54 -17.28 -3.40
C ARG A 74 -27.62 -17.29 -4.48
N MET A 75 -28.64 -18.12 -4.31
CA MET A 75 -29.78 -18.20 -5.21
C MET A 75 -30.53 -16.86 -5.29
N GLN A 76 -30.80 -16.22 -4.15
CA GLN A 76 -31.40 -14.89 -4.11
C GLN A 76 -30.52 -13.84 -4.83
N GLU A 77 -29.21 -13.86 -4.58
CA GLU A 77 -28.24 -12.95 -5.20
C GLU A 77 -28.19 -13.11 -6.73
N SER A 78 -27.99 -14.34 -7.21
CA SER A 78 -27.90 -14.67 -8.62
C SER A 78 -29.18 -14.32 -9.39
N VAL A 79 -30.36 -14.65 -8.83
CA VAL A 79 -31.65 -14.32 -9.46
C VAL A 79 -31.89 -12.81 -9.46
N LYS A 80 -31.50 -12.09 -8.40
CA LYS A 80 -31.59 -10.62 -8.37
C LYS A 80 -30.73 -9.97 -9.45
N GLN A 81 -29.48 -10.39 -9.60
CA GLN A 81 -28.56 -9.88 -10.63
C GLN A 81 -29.13 -10.12 -12.04
N TYR A 82 -29.55 -11.35 -12.34
CA TYR A 82 -30.20 -11.68 -13.61
C TYR A 82 -31.51 -10.89 -13.80
N GLY A 83 -32.28 -10.71 -12.73
CA GLY A 83 -33.53 -9.97 -12.73
C GLY A 83 -33.37 -8.49 -13.09
N GLU A 84 -32.24 -7.86 -12.78
CA GLU A 84 -31.95 -6.48 -13.19
C GLU A 84 -31.72 -6.34 -14.70
N ASP A 85 -31.14 -7.36 -15.34
CA ASP A 85 -31.00 -7.41 -16.80
C ASP A 85 -32.34 -7.69 -17.49
N VAL A 86 -33.13 -8.62 -16.93
CA VAL A 86 -34.50 -8.88 -17.42
C VAL A 86 -35.37 -7.65 -17.25
N ARG A 87 -35.28 -6.94 -16.13
CA ARG A 87 -36.03 -5.70 -15.89
C ARG A 87 -35.71 -4.63 -16.95
N ARG A 88 -34.44 -4.51 -17.36
CA ARG A 88 -34.02 -3.57 -18.40
C ARG A 88 -34.57 -3.92 -19.78
N ARG A 89 -34.77 -5.20 -20.09
CA ARG A 89 -35.25 -5.69 -21.40
C ARG A 89 -36.77 -5.81 -21.48
N GLU A 90 -37.40 -6.31 -20.42
CA GLU A 90 -38.78 -6.81 -20.38
C GLU A 90 -39.65 -6.06 -19.36
N GLY A 91 -39.09 -5.17 -18.54
CA GLY A 91 -39.81 -4.39 -17.53
C GLY A 91 -40.21 -5.17 -16.27
N ILE A 92 -39.81 -6.44 -16.16
CA ILE A 92 -40.20 -7.34 -15.06
C ILE A 92 -39.00 -7.63 -14.16
N LEU A 93 -39.18 -7.59 -12.84
CA LEU A 93 -38.17 -7.99 -11.86
C LEU A 93 -38.55 -9.36 -11.27
N PRO A 94 -38.00 -10.49 -11.79
CA PRO A 94 -38.27 -11.81 -11.23
C PRO A 94 -37.75 -11.90 -9.79
N GLN A 95 -38.56 -12.46 -8.90
CA GLN A 95 -38.23 -12.67 -7.49
C GLN A 95 -38.61 -14.08 -7.06
N ILE A 96 -37.71 -14.72 -6.31
CA ILE A 96 -37.93 -16.07 -5.78
C ILE A 96 -38.20 -16.04 -4.28
N ARG A 97 -38.86 -17.09 -3.80
CA ARG A 97 -39.05 -17.39 -2.38
C ARG A 97 -38.30 -18.66 -2.08
N VAL A 98 -37.64 -18.72 -0.92
CA VAL A 98 -36.90 -19.92 -0.52
C VAL A 98 -37.28 -20.33 0.90
N GLY A 99 -37.49 -21.62 1.12
CA GLY A 99 -37.81 -22.20 2.42
C GLY A 99 -36.91 -23.37 2.76
N LEU A 100 -36.38 -23.38 3.99
CA LEU A 100 -35.50 -24.43 4.48
C LEU A 100 -36.04 -25.07 5.76
N ASN A 101 -35.89 -26.38 5.82
CA ASN A 101 -36.15 -27.14 7.03
C ASN A 101 -35.18 -28.33 7.16
N SER A 102 -34.77 -28.60 8.39
CA SER A 102 -33.90 -29.72 8.78
C SER A 102 -34.72 -30.78 9.52
N GLY A 103 -34.45 -32.06 9.25
CA GLY A 103 -35.13 -33.18 9.87
C GLY A 103 -34.90 -34.48 9.09
N GLU A 104 -35.33 -35.60 9.66
CA GLU A 104 -35.22 -36.91 9.01
C GLU A 104 -36.14 -36.99 7.79
N VAL A 105 -35.63 -37.57 6.70
CA VAL A 105 -36.35 -37.82 5.45
C VAL A 105 -36.03 -39.22 4.95
N VAL A 106 -37.03 -39.93 4.44
CA VAL A 106 -36.82 -41.22 3.78
C VAL A 106 -36.57 -40.95 2.30
N VAL A 107 -35.37 -41.30 1.83
CA VAL A 107 -35.00 -41.20 0.41
C VAL A 107 -35.18 -42.58 -0.23
N ARG A 108 -36.02 -42.66 -1.26
CA ARG A 108 -36.23 -43.89 -2.03
C ARG A 108 -35.50 -43.77 -3.37
N SER A 109 -34.54 -44.65 -3.63
CA SER A 109 -33.92 -44.76 -4.95
C SER A 109 -34.82 -45.61 -5.85
N ILE A 110 -35.36 -45.03 -6.92
CA ILE A 110 -35.98 -45.80 -7.99
C ILE A 110 -34.91 -45.94 -9.08
N ALA A 111 -34.30 -47.12 -9.18
CA ALA A 111 -33.36 -47.42 -10.25
C ALA A 111 -34.14 -47.78 -11.52
N SER A 112 -33.99 -46.96 -12.57
CA SER A 112 -34.24 -47.39 -13.95
C SER A 112 -32.91 -47.44 -14.68
N ASP A 113 -32.77 -48.28 -15.71
CA ASP A 113 -31.49 -48.64 -16.36
C ASP A 113 -30.62 -47.48 -16.88
N LEU A 114 -31.08 -46.22 -16.79
CA LEU A 114 -30.32 -45.03 -17.21
C LEU A 114 -30.37 -43.82 -16.24
N HIS A 115 -31.17 -43.82 -15.14
CA HIS A 115 -31.25 -42.72 -14.15
C HIS A 115 -31.69 -43.24 -12.77
N VAL A 116 -31.07 -42.74 -11.69
CA VAL A 116 -31.48 -42.97 -10.29
C VAL A 116 -32.25 -41.76 -9.79
N ASP A 117 -33.57 -41.85 -9.72
CA ASP A 117 -34.41 -40.79 -9.12
C ASP A 117 -34.55 -41.01 -7.61
N TYR A 118 -34.23 -39.99 -6.81
CA TYR A 118 -34.21 -40.04 -5.35
C TYR A 118 -35.43 -39.33 -4.74
N THR A 119 -36.61 -39.96 -4.69
CA THR A 119 -37.78 -39.27 -4.10
C THR A 119 -37.68 -39.19 -2.57
N ALA A 120 -37.74 -37.97 -2.01
CA ALA A 120 -37.70 -37.71 -0.57
C ALA A 120 -39.12 -37.53 -0.01
N VAL A 121 -39.56 -38.43 0.86
CA VAL A 121 -40.92 -38.42 1.44
C VAL A 121 -40.84 -38.25 2.96
N GLY A 122 -41.62 -37.33 3.52
CA GLY A 122 -41.69 -37.12 4.96
C GLY A 122 -42.28 -35.78 5.40
N GLU A 123 -42.57 -35.65 6.70
CA GLU A 123 -43.08 -34.42 7.32
C GLU A 123 -42.11 -33.24 7.12
N THR A 124 -40.80 -33.51 7.16
CA THR A 124 -39.72 -32.55 6.94
C THR A 124 -39.82 -31.88 5.57
N THR A 125 -40.15 -32.64 4.52
CA THR A 125 -40.34 -32.14 3.14
C THR A 125 -41.53 -31.19 3.05
N HIS A 126 -42.67 -31.58 3.64
CA HIS A 126 -43.86 -30.75 3.64
C HIS A 126 -43.67 -29.44 4.42
N LEU A 127 -42.97 -29.48 5.56
CA LEU A 127 -42.70 -28.26 6.33
C LEU A 127 -41.79 -27.29 5.55
N ALA A 128 -40.74 -27.77 4.88
CA ALA A 128 -39.88 -26.91 4.05
C ALA A 128 -40.66 -26.18 2.94
N ALA A 129 -41.53 -26.90 2.22
CA ALA A 129 -42.39 -26.31 1.19
C ALA A 129 -43.36 -25.26 1.77
N ARG A 130 -43.89 -25.47 2.98
CA ARG A 130 -44.76 -24.48 3.63
C ARG A 130 -44.02 -23.24 4.09
N VAL A 131 -42.78 -23.40 4.53
CA VAL A 131 -41.90 -22.29 4.91
C VAL A 131 -41.55 -21.44 3.70
N GLU A 132 -41.31 -22.06 2.54
CA GLU A 132 -41.16 -21.35 1.26
C GLU A 132 -42.42 -20.54 0.92
N GLN A 133 -43.60 -21.16 0.98
CA GLN A 133 -44.86 -20.48 0.67
C GLN A 133 -45.16 -19.28 1.58
N ALA A 134 -44.66 -19.32 2.82
CA ALA A 134 -44.79 -18.24 3.79
C ALA A 134 -43.77 -17.09 3.57
N ALA A 135 -42.73 -17.31 2.75
CA ALA A 135 -41.71 -16.33 2.48
C ALA A 135 -42.26 -15.16 1.65
N SER A 136 -41.81 -13.95 1.99
CA SER A 136 -42.02 -12.77 1.16
C SER A 136 -41.16 -12.86 -0.11
N PRO A 137 -41.53 -12.17 -1.20
CA PRO A 137 -40.77 -12.22 -2.45
C PRO A 137 -39.35 -11.69 -2.24
N GLY A 138 -38.34 -12.43 -2.67
CA GLY A 138 -36.94 -12.08 -2.44
C GLY A 138 -36.42 -12.39 -1.03
N SER A 139 -37.20 -13.10 -0.20
CA SER A 139 -36.78 -13.53 1.14
C SER A 139 -36.59 -15.04 1.24
N THR A 140 -35.76 -15.43 2.20
CA THR A 140 -35.47 -16.82 2.53
C THR A 140 -35.88 -17.08 3.97
N LEU A 141 -36.70 -18.10 4.22
CA LEU A 141 -37.15 -18.47 5.55
C LEU A 141 -36.57 -19.81 6.00
N ILE A 142 -36.22 -19.90 7.28
CA ILE A 142 -35.73 -21.11 7.93
C ILE A 142 -36.54 -21.42 9.19
N THR A 143 -36.63 -22.70 9.54
CA THR A 143 -37.25 -23.15 10.79
C THR A 143 -36.28 -23.10 11.97
N GLY A 144 -36.79 -23.14 13.21
CA GLY A 144 -35.96 -23.30 14.41
C GLY A 144 -35.05 -24.54 14.38
N ALA A 145 -35.49 -25.64 13.76
CA ALA A 145 -34.67 -26.85 13.61
C ALA A 145 -33.45 -26.62 12.69
N THR A 146 -33.61 -25.80 11.65
CA THR A 146 -32.47 -25.37 10.81
C THR A 146 -31.60 -24.39 11.56
N LEU A 147 -32.18 -23.41 12.27
CA LEU A 147 -31.43 -22.40 13.04
C LEU A 147 -30.44 -23.04 14.02
N GLN A 148 -30.86 -24.06 14.78
CA GLN A 148 -30.00 -24.78 15.73
C GLN A 148 -28.74 -25.40 15.08
N LEU A 149 -28.80 -25.73 13.78
CA LEU A 149 -27.70 -26.32 13.03
C LEU A 149 -26.82 -25.27 12.33
N VAL A 150 -27.30 -24.04 12.18
CA VAL A 150 -26.61 -22.95 11.45
C VAL A 150 -26.28 -21.75 12.32
N GLU A 151 -26.50 -21.85 13.62
CA GLU A 151 -26.24 -20.76 14.58
C GLU A 151 -24.76 -20.32 14.50
N GLY A 152 -24.55 -19.01 14.33
CA GLY A 152 -23.24 -18.41 14.11
C GLY A 152 -22.70 -18.50 12.67
N TYR A 153 -23.35 -19.20 11.75
CA TYR A 153 -22.97 -19.25 10.32
C TYR A 153 -23.75 -18.23 9.48
N VAL A 154 -24.93 -17.84 9.95
CA VAL A 154 -25.85 -16.96 9.22
C VAL A 154 -26.44 -15.89 10.14
N GLY A 155 -26.68 -14.71 9.60
CA GLY A 155 -27.45 -13.66 10.23
C GLY A 155 -28.94 -13.91 10.00
N VAL A 156 -29.72 -13.92 11.08
CA VAL A 156 -31.16 -14.19 11.03
C VAL A 156 -31.95 -13.15 11.81
N SER A 157 -33.17 -12.86 11.36
CA SER A 157 -34.18 -12.08 12.09
C SER A 157 -35.34 -12.99 12.47
N SER A 158 -35.79 -12.93 13.74
CA SER A 158 -36.93 -13.71 14.18
C SER A 158 -38.23 -13.11 13.67
N LEU A 159 -39.08 -13.94 13.04
CA LEU A 159 -40.46 -13.60 12.67
C LEU A 159 -41.47 -14.14 13.70
N GLY A 160 -40.99 -14.80 14.77
CA GLY A 160 -41.80 -15.41 15.81
C GLY A 160 -42.50 -16.71 15.38
N ALA A 161 -43.46 -17.13 16.20
CA ALA A 161 -44.19 -18.38 16.03
C ALA A 161 -45.31 -18.23 14.97
N VAL A 162 -45.13 -18.86 13.81
CA VAL A 162 -46.06 -18.78 12.68
C VAL A 162 -46.93 -20.04 12.63
N LYS A 163 -48.25 -19.87 12.45
CA LYS A 163 -49.18 -20.99 12.32
C LYS A 163 -49.11 -21.59 10.92
N VAL A 164 -48.48 -22.76 10.80
CA VAL A 164 -48.36 -23.48 9.53
C VAL A 164 -49.57 -24.40 9.31
N LYS A 165 -50.19 -24.31 8.13
CA LYS A 165 -51.36 -25.13 7.76
C LYS A 165 -51.04 -26.63 7.86
N GLY A 166 -51.76 -27.35 8.71
CA GLY A 166 -51.58 -28.79 8.95
C GLY A 166 -50.86 -29.15 10.24
N ARG A 167 -50.39 -28.18 11.03
CA ARG A 167 -49.88 -28.40 12.40
C ARG A 167 -50.76 -27.73 13.45
N ALA A 168 -50.91 -28.41 14.59
CA ALA A 168 -51.63 -27.88 15.74
C ALA A 168 -50.82 -26.80 16.49
N THR A 169 -49.50 -26.96 16.55
CA THR A 169 -48.57 -26.03 17.19
C THR A 169 -47.94 -25.06 16.17
N PRO A 170 -47.88 -23.76 16.48
CA PRO A 170 -47.08 -22.79 15.74
C PRO A 170 -45.60 -23.21 15.66
N VAL A 171 -44.92 -22.88 14.56
CA VAL A 171 -43.50 -23.17 14.34
C VAL A 171 -42.75 -21.84 14.33
N ASP A 172 -41.64 -21.76 15.06
CA ASP A 172 -40.77 -20.57 15.01
C ASP A 172 -40.08 -20.48 13.65
N ILE A 173 -40.27 -19.34 13.01
CA ILE A 173 -39.71 -19.02 11.69
C ILE A 173 -38.76 -17.84 11.82
N TYR A 174 -37.66 -17.92 11.09
CA TYR A 174 -36.63 -16.90 11.02
C TYR A 174 -36.36 -16.56 9.57
N GLU A 175 -36.15 -15.28 9.28
CA GLU A 175 -35.70 -14.82 7.97
C GLU A 175 -34.17 -14.86 7.93
N LEU A 176 -33.64 -15.48 6.88
CA LEU A 176 -32.22 -15.58 6.61
C LEU A 176 -31.75 -14.32 5.88
N ALA A 177 -31.00 -13.46 6.57
CA ALA A 177 -30.64 -12.14 6.09
C ALA A 177 -29.27 -12.10 5.39
N ALA A 178 -28.27 -12.79 5.92
CA ALA A 178 -26.90 -12.76 5.39
C ALA A 178 -26.09 -13.98 5.81
N ALA A 179 -25.00 -14.27 5.07
CA ALA A 179 -23.95 -15.15 5.56
C ALA A 179 -23.04 -14.38 6.54
N VAL A 180 -22.45 -15.06 7.51
CA VAL A 180 -21.42 -14.46 8.37
C VAL A 180 -20.04 -14.79 7.78
N THR A 181 -19.42 -13.81 7.10
CA THR A 181 -18.23 -13.99 6.24
C THR A 181 -16.87 -13.98 6.95
N ALA A 182 -16.78 -13.54 8.21
CA ALA A 182 -15.49 -13.34 8.87
C ALA A 182 -15.05 -14.57 9.67
N ARG A 183 -14.10 -15.39 9.18
CA ARG A 183 -13.46 -16.42 10.01
C ARG A 183 -11.98 -16.63 9.71
N SER A 184 -11.18 -16.70 10.79
CA SER A 184 -9.78 -17.11 10.71
C SER A 184 -9.61 -18.62 10.50
N ARG A 185 -8.42 -19.00 10.03
CA ARG A 185 -7.95 -20.39 9.79
C ARG A 185 -8.31 -21.38 10.91
N PHE A 186 -8.33 -20.93 12.17
CA PHE A 186 -8.61 -21.79 13.31
C PHE A 186 -10.07 -21.88 13.72
N GLN A 187 -10.90 -20.86 13.44
CA GLN A 187 -12.34 -20.98 13.63
C GLN A 187 -12.95 -22.06 12.75
N VAL A 188 -12.31 -22.33 11.61
CA VAL A 188 -12.60 -23.45 10.72
C VAL A 188 -12.14 -24.78 11.33
N LEU A 189 -10.90 -24.85 11.83
CA LEU A 189 -10.34 -26.04 12.49
C LEU A 189 -11.16 -26.48 13.71
N ALA A 190 -11.69 -25.52 14.48
CA ALA A 190 -12.46 -25.76 15.69
C ALA A 190 -13.79 -26.49 15.44
N ARG A 191 -14.38 -26.31 14.25
CA ARG A 191 -15.69 -26.86 13.88
C ARG A 191 -15.75 -28.38 13.84
N ARG A 192 -14.62 -29.05 13.56
CA ARG A 192 -14.54 -30.52 13.45
C ARG A 192 -13.91 -31.20 14.67
N GLY A 193 -13.82 -30.48 15.80
CA GLY A 193 -13.20 -30.96 17.02
C GLY A 193 -11.68 -30.86 16.95
N LEU A 194 -11.14 -29.75 17.46
CA LEU A 194 -9.70 -29.66 17.71
C LEU A 194 -9.32 -30.67 18.81
N ALA A 195 -8.17 -31.34 18.66
CA ALA A 195 -7.62 -32.17 19.72
C ALA A 195 -7.55 -31.36 21.03
N LYS A 196 -7.83 -32.02 22.16
CA LYS A 196 -7.85 -31.38 23.48
C LYS A 196 -6.59 -30.53 23.65
N PHE A 197 -6.77 -29.28 24.05
CA PHE A 197 -5.63 -28.40 24.34
C PHE A 197 -4.92 -28.94 25.58
N VAL A 198 -3.62 -29.24 25.46
CA VAL A 198 -2.81 -29.88 26.49
C VAL A 198 -1.62 -28.98 26.82
N GLY A 199 -1.33 -28.86 28.11
CA GLY A 199 -0.26 -28.00 28.62
C GLY A 199 -0.56 -26.51 28.45
N ARG A 200 0.50 -25.70 28.46
CA ARG A 200 0.49 -24.24 28.20
C ARG A 200 -0.26 -23.37 29.20
N SER A 201 -0.44 -23.85 30.43
CA SER A 201 -1.15 -23.10 31.48
C SER A 201 -0.46 -21.76 31.79
N ALA A 202 0.88 -21.75 31.86
CA ALA A 202 1.65 -20.55 32.14
C ALA A 202 1.54 -19.52 31.00
N GLU A 203 1.64 -19.97 29.75
CA GLU A 203 1.49 -19.11 28.57
C GLU A 203 0.07 -18.54 28.46
N MET A 204 -0.96 -19.34 28.74
CA MET A 204 -2.35 -18.88 28.81
C MET A 204 -2.58 -17.87 29.94
N GLU A 205 -1.95 -18.06 31.10
CA GLU A 205 -2.02 -17.13 32.22
C GLU A 205 -1.36 -15.79 31.88
N HIS A 206 -0.20 -15.80 31.20
CA HIS A 206 0.43 -14.58 30.70
C HIS A 206 -0.45 -13.80 29.72
N LEU A 207 -1.10 -14.48 28.76
CA LEU A 207 -2.05 -13.83 27.84
C LEU A 207 -3.28 -13.30 28.59
N THR A 208 -3.75 -14.02 29.60
CA THR A 208 -4.88 -13.60 30.45
C THR A 208 -4.53 -12.33 31.24
N MET A 209 -3.35 -12.26 31.85
CA MET A 209 -2.87 -11.06 32.54
C MET A 209 -2.74 -9.87 31.58
N ALA A 210 -2.30 -10.10 30.34
CA ALA A 210 -2.21 -9.04 29.34
C ALA A 210 -3.60 -8.52 28.93
N LEU A 211 -4.60 -9.41 28.82
CA LEU A 211 -5.99 -9.03 28.57
C LEU A 211 -6.57 -8.21 29.72
N GLU A 212 -6.40 -8.67 30.96
CA GLU A 212 -6.92 -7.95 32.14
C GLU A 212 -6.35 -6.53 32.21
N GLN A 213 -5.06 -6.37 31.91
CA GLN A 213 -4.42 -5.05 31.82
C GLN A 213 -5.03 -4.20 30.71
N SER A 214 -5.20 -4.76 29.50
CA SER A 214 -5.79 -4.01 28.38
C SER A 214 -7.24 -3.61 28.67
N LEU A 215 -8.05 -4.47 29.31
CA LEU A 215 -9.43 -4.16 29.70
C LEU A 215 -9.51 -2.94 30.64
N THR A 216 -8.51 -2.75 31.53
CA THR A 216 -8.41 -1.57 32.41
C THR A 216 -7.88 -0.30 31.71
N GLY A 217 -7.66 -0.35 30.39
CA GLY A 217 -7.14 0.76 29.60
C GLY A 217 -5.62 0.83 29.54
N ARG A 218 -4.90 -0.22 29.94
CA ARG A 218 -3.44 -0.32 29.80
C ARG A 218 -3.11 -1.23 28.63
N GLY A 219 -3.07 -0.70 27.42
CA GLY A 219 -2.89 -1.52 26.22
C GLY A 219 -1.61 -2.34 26.27
N GLN A 220 -1.68 -3.54 25.70
CA GLN A 220 -0.61 -4.53 25.76
C GLN A 220 -0.25 -5.00 24.36
N THR A 221 1.03 -5.23 24.12
CA THR A 221 1.52 -5.92 22.92
C THR A 221 2.25 -7.18 23.34
N VAL A 222 1.87 -8.33 22.78
CA VAL A 222 2.51 -9.62 23.06
C VAL A 222 2.95 -10.26 21.74
N ALA A 223 4.25 -10.50 21.61
CA ALA A 223 4.83 -11.23 20.51
C ALA A 223 5.03 -12.70 20.90
N ILE A 224 4.33 -13.60 20.21
CA ILE A 224 4.43 -15.04 20.43
C ILE A 224 5.47 -15.60 19.47
N VAL A 225 6.61 -16.01 20.03
CA VAL A 225 7.80 -16.44 19.28
C VAL A 225 7.99 -17.93 19.43
N GLY A 226 8.27 -18.65 18.35
CA GLY A 226 8.60 -20.08 18.45
C GLY A 226 8.76 -20.75 17.09
N GLU A 227 9.26 -21.98 17.11
CA GLU A 227 9.49 -22.77 15.90
C GLU A 227 8.19 -23.12 15.15
N ALA A 228 8.33 -23.59 13.90
CA ALA A 228 7.21 -24.08 13.11
C ALA A 228 6.57 -25.32 13.76
N GLY A 229 5.24 -25.34 13.85
CA GLY A 229 4.49 -26.47 14.41
C GLY A 229 4.42 -26.55 15.94
N VAL A 230 5.06 -25.65 16.68
CA VAL A 230 5.10 -25.66 18.16
C VAL A 230 3.75 -25.31 18.83
N GLY A 231 2.80 -24.75 18.07
CA GLY A 231 1.44 -24.47 18.53
C GLY A 231 1.06 -23.00 18.69
N LYS A 232 1.82 -22.05 18.11
CA LYS A 232 1.55 -20.59 18.21
C LYS A 232 0.11 -20.22 17.88
N SER A 233 -0.35 -20.56 16.68
CA SER A 233 -1.72 -20.28 16.22
C SER A 233 -2.77 -21.01 17.06
N ARG A 234 -2.47 -22.21 17.57
CA ARG A 234 -3.37 -22.97 18.46
C ARG A 234 -3.54 -22.28 19.81
N LEU A 235 -2.47 -21.73 20.38
CA LEU A 235 -2.49 -20.94 21.61
C LEU A 235 -3.31 -19.65 21.42
N ILE A 236 -3.01 -18.89 20.36
CA ILE A 236 -3.74 -17.66 20.01
C ILE A 236 -5.23 -17.93 19.91
N TRP A 237 -5.61 -18.96 19.14
CA TRP A 237 -7.01 -19.31 18.96
C TRP A 237 -7.68 -19.70 20.28
N GLN A 238 -7.03 -20.55 21.09
CA GLN A 238 -7.55 -21.01 22.38
C GLN A 238 -7.79 -19.84 23.34
N PHE A 239 -6.95 -18.82 23.26
CA PHE A 239 -7.09 -17.59 24.03
C PHE A 239 -8.19 -16.68 23.47
N ALA A 240 -8.15 -16.37 22.17
CA ALA A 240 -9.09 -15.48 21.49
C ALA A 240 -10.55 -15.96 21.55
N HIS A 241 -10.77 -17.29 21.67
CA HIS A 241 -12.10 -17.90 21.76
C HIS A 241 -12.43 -18.43 23.16
N SER A 242 -11.69 -17.98 24.18
CA SER A 242 -12.02 -18.32 25.56
C SER A 242 -13.18 -17.45 26.07
N PRO A 243 -13.94 -17.87 27.10
CA PRO A 243 -14.96 -17.02 27.72
C PRO A 243 -14.42 -15.68 28.23
N ARG A 244 -13.10 -15.55 28.41
CA ARG A 244 -12.46 -14.32 28.90
C ARG A 244 -12.45 -13.20 27.87
N THR A 245 -12.55 -13.52 26.58
CA THR A 245 -12.59 -12.54 25.50
C THR A 245 -14.03 -12.22 25.07
N GLU A 246 -15.05 -12.79 25.72
CA GLU A 246 -16.45 -12.39 25.50
C GLU A 246 -16.62 -10.89 25.75
N GLY A 247 -17.09 -10.16 24.74
CA GLY A 247 -17.25 -8.71 24.77
C GLY A 247 -16.10 -7.92 24.13
N CYS A 248 -14.99 -8.56 23.75
CA CYS A 248 -13.97 -7.93 22.92
C CYS A 248 -14.41 -7.92 21.44
N LEU A 249 -14.07 -6.86 20.71
CA LEU A 249 -13.98 -6.95 19.25
C LEU A 249 -12.68 -7.66 18.90
N ILE A 250 -12.78 -8.77 18.18
CA ILE A 250 -11.64 -9.53 17.70
C ILE A 250 -11.50 -9.25 16.21
N LEU A 251 -10.30 -8.82 15.79
CA LEU A 251 -9.94 -8.65 14.38
C LEU A 251 -8.69 -9.47 14.13
N GLU A 252 -8.73 -10.38 13.14
CA GLU A 252 -7.67 -11.35 12.90
C GLU A 252 -7.20 -11.29 11.44
N THR A 253 -5.89 -11.20 11.23
CA THR A 253 -5.30 -11.27 9.89
C THR A 253 -4.01 -12.08 9.93
N ALA A 254 -3.60 -12.62 8.79
CA ALA A 254 -2.29 -13.25 8.62
C ALA A 254 -1.48 -12.49 7.56
N ALA A 255 -0.15 -12.52 7.67
CA ALA A 255 0.72 -12.09 6.59
C ALA A 255 0.93 -13.24 5.60
N ALA A 256 0.54 -13.02 4.34
CA ALA A 256 0.75 -13.99 3.27
C ALA A 256 2.22 -14.02 2.83
N SER A 257 2.71 -15.16 2.34
CA SER A 257 4.10 -15.29 1.89
C SER A 257 4.45 -14.43 0.67
N TYR A 258 3.45 -14.10 -0.17
CA TYR A 258 3.55 -13.10 -1.24
C TYR A 258 3.25 -11.66 -0.76
N GLY A 259 2.80 -11.50 0.49
CA GLY A 259 2.38 -10.22 1.07
C GLY A 259 3.52 -9.23 1.28
N ARG A 260 4.78 -9.68 1.39
CA ARG A 260 5.96 -8.80 1.52
C ARG A 260 6.08 -7.75 0.42
N THR A 261 5.54 -8.01 -0.78
CA THR A 261 5.59 -7.08 -1.92
C THR A 261 4.30 -6.27 -2.10
N THR A 262 3.27 -6.50 -1.27
CA THR A 262 1.97 -5.80 -1.36
C THR A 262 1.79 -4.89 -0.16
N SER A 263 1.93 -3.57 -0.36
CA SER A 263 1.86 -2.60 0.72
C SER A 263 0.53 -2.62 1.46
N TYR A 264 0.58 -2.66 2.78
CA TYR A 264 -0.56 -2.69 3.68
C TYR A 264 -1.51 -3.88 3.48
N LEU A 265 -1.08 -5.01 2.90
CA LEU A 265 -1.99 -6.12 2.57
C LEU A 265 -2.78 -6.59 3.80
N SER A 266 -2.08 -6.97 4.87
CA SER A 266 -2.72 -7.45 6.11
C SER A 266 -3.59 -6.38 6.76
N VAL A 267 -3.18 -5.11 6.74
CA VAL A 267 -3.97 -4.00 7.29
C VAL A 267 -5.24 -3.78 6.47
N SER A 268 -5.14 -3.81 5.14
CA SER A 268 -6.29 -3.65 4.25
C SER A 268 -7.29 -4.80 4.38
N GLN A 269 -6.82 -6.05 4.52
CA GLN A 269 -7.66 -7.21 4.78
C GLN A 269 -8.39 -7.08 6.12
N LEU A 270 -7.66 -6.69 7.16
CA LEU A 270 -8.22 -6.45 8.48
C LEU A 270 -9.29 -5.34 8.47
N LEU A 271 -9.06 -4.27 7.73
CA LEU A 271 -10.04 -3.20 7.58
C LEU A 271 -11.25 -3.63 6.74
N ARG A 272 -11.06 -4.43 5.68
CA ARG A 272 -12.18 -4.99 4.92
C ARG A 272 -13.06 -5.87 5.80
N GLU A 273 -12.48 -6.70 6.66
CA GLU A 273 -13.22 -7.46 7.68
C GLU A 273 -13.95 -6.53 8.65
N TYR A 274 -13.25 -5.51 9.18
CA TYR A 274 -13.85 -4.52 10.07
C TYR A 274 -15.04 -3.81 9.41
N PHE A 275 -14.93 -3.39 8.15
CA PHE A 275 -16.01 -2.69 7.42
C PHE A 275 -17.05 -3.62 6.81
N ARG A 276 -16.84 -4.94 6.85
CA ARG A 276 -17.68 -5.96 6.19
C ARG A 276 -17.80 -5.70 4.68
N LEU A 277 -16.64 -5.54 4.04
CA LEU A 277 -16.52 -5.40 2.60
C LEU A 277 -16.22 -6.77 2.00
N ASP A 278 -17.16 -7.31 1.22
CA ASP A 278 -17.06 -8.65 0.64
C ASP A 278 -16.43 -8.64 -0.77
N GLY A 279 -16.06 -7.46 -1.29
CA GLY A 279 -15.34 -7.28 -2.56
C GLY A 279 -16.22 -7.38 -3.80
N ARG A 280 -17.53 -7.54 -3.62
CA ARG A 280 -18.51 -7.63 -4.71
C ARG A 280 -19.31 -6.35 -4.89
N GLU A 281 -19.27 -5.46 -3.90
CA GLU A 281 -20.00 -4.20 -3.92
C GLU A 281 -19.46 -3.23 -4.97
N GLU A 282 -20.33 -2.37 -5.50
CA GLU A 282 -19.88 -1.23 -6.30
C GLU A 282 -19.05 -0.27 -5.43
N SER A 283 -18.08 0.42 -6.04
CA SER A 283 -17.20 1.36 -5.33
C SER A 283 -17.96 2.43 -4.52
N ARG A 284 -19.15 2.82 -4.98
CA ARG A 284 -20.02 3.77 -4.27
C ARG A 284 -20.59 3.18 -2.97
N GLU A 285 -21.14 1.98 -3.04
CA GLU A 285 -21.71 1.30 -1.87
C GLU A 285 -20.63 1.03 -0.81
N ALA A 286 -19.45 0.58 -1.25
CA ALA A 286 -18.32 0.38 -0.35
C ALA A 286 -17.89 1.68 0.36
N ARG A 287 -17.83 2.81 -0.36
CA ARG A 287 -17.56 4.13 0.25
C ARG A 287 -18.62 4.52 1.28
N GLU A 288 -19.90 4.30 0.97
CA GLU A 288 -21.01 4.62 1.88
C GLU A 288 -20.95 3.77 3.16
N LYS A 289 -20.61 2.47 3.06
CA LYS A 289 -20.39 1.59 4.22
C LYS A 289 -19.23 2.08 5.10
N VAL A 290 -18.08 2.39 4.50
CA VAL A 290 -16.89 2.87 5.23
C VAL A 290 -17.21 4.21 5.90
N GLY A 291 -17.73 5.18 5.15
CA GLY A 291 -18.08 6.51 5.66
C GLY A 291 -19.12 6.45 6.77
N GLY A 292 -20.21 5.70 6.57
CA GLY A 292 -21.27 5.52 7.55
C GLY A 292 -20.75 4.93 8.86
N LYS A 293 -19.92 3.89 8.80
CA LYS A 293 -19.35 3.26 10.00
C LYS A 293 -18.36 4.16 10.74
N VAL A 294 -17.46 4.84 10.01
CA VAL A 294 -16.47 5.76 10.61
C VAL A 294 -17.18 6.94 11.31
N LEU A 295 -18.16 7.56 10.65
CA LEU A 295 -18.88 8.71 11.20
C LEU A 295 -19.83 8.33 12.36
N ALA A 296 -20.37 7.11 12.34
CA ALA A 296 -21.15 6.57 13.45
C ALA A 296 -20.29 6.27 14.68
N LEU A 297 -19.01 5.90 14.49
CA LEU A 297 -18.06 5.67 15.57
C LEU A 297 -17.65 6.99 16.25
N ASP A 298 -17.17 7.95 15.48
CA ASP A 298 -16.80 9.29 15.97
C ASP A 298 -16.71 10.26 14.78
N ARG A 299 -17.48 11.35 14.80
CA ARG A 299 -17.41 12.40 13.77
C ARG A 299 -16.04 13.06 13.68
N ALA A 300 -15.23 13.05 14.75
CA ALA A 300 -13.87 13.58 14.70
C ALA A 300 -12.94 12.78 13.78
N LEU A 301 -13.35 11.60 13.31
CA LEU A 301 -12.61 10.78 12.34
C LEU A 301 -12.91 11.16 10.89
N GLU A 302 -13.85 12.06 10.61
CA GLU A 302 -14.20 12.51 9.26
C GLU A 302 -12.98 12.90 8.40
N PRO A 303 -11.98 13.67 8.91
CA PRO A 303 -10.80 14.02 8.12
C PRO A 303 -9.90 12.82 7.74
N MET A 304 -10.09 11.68 8.39
CA MET A 304 -9.30 10.46 8.18
C MET A 304 -9.94 9.54 7.15
N LEU A 305 -11.21 9.76 6.80
CA LEU A 305 -11.97 8.93 5.89
C LEU A 305 -11.27 8.80 4.54
N VAL A 306 -10.74 9.91 4.02
CA VAL A 306 -10.03 9.96 2.74
C VAL A 306 -8.81 9.02 2.71
N ALA A 307 -8.05 8.95 3.80
CA ALA A 307 -6.89 8.07 3.89
C ALA A 307 -7.30 6.59 3.97
N LEU A 308 -8.40 6.29 4.68
CA LEU A 308 -8.97 4.93 4.77
C LEU A 308 -9.52 4.45 3.42
N LEU A 309 -10.20 5.33 2.68
CA LEU A 309 -10.71 5.04 1.34
C LEU A 309 -9.56 4.75 0.37
N ALA A 310 -8.52 5.60 0.38
CA ALA A 310 -7.32 5.40 -0.44
C ALA A 310 -6.61 4.06 -0.12
N LEU A 311 -6.52 3.69 1.16
CA LEU A 311 -5.94 2.43 1.61
C LEU A 311 -6.73 1.20 1.14
N LEU A 312 -8.06 1.33 1.01
CA LEU A 312 -8.96 0.26 0.57
C LEU A 312 -9.13 0.20 -0.96
N ASP A 313 -8.33 0.96 -1.72
CA ASP A 313 -8.45 1.16 -3.17
C ASP A 313 -9.82 1.66 -3.63
N LEU A 314 -10.54 2.34 -2.73
CA LEU A 314 -11.75 3.03 -3.12
C LEU A 314 -11.35 4.37 -3.73
N PRO A 315 -12.01 4.83 -4.80
CA PRO A 315 -11.60 6.07 -5.45
C PRO A 315 -11.61 7.24 -4.44
N VAL A 316 -10.81 8.27 -4.69
CA VAL A 316 -10.73 9.47 -3.85
C VAL A 316 -10.68 10.70 -4.74
N GLU A 317 -11.70 11.55 -4.63
CA GLU A 317 -11.82 12.82 -5.36
C GLU A 317 -11.61 14.00 -4.41
N ASP A 318 -10.49 13.97 -3.68
CA ASP A 318 -10.12 15.01 -2.74
C ASP A 318 -8.85 15.73 -3.23
N PRO A 319 -8.95 16.99 -3.69
CA PRO A 319 -7.80 17.76 -4.15
C PRO A 319 -6.75 18.01 -3.05
N GLU A 320 -7.16 18.14 -1.79
CA GLU A 320 -6.22 18.33 -0.67
C GLU A 320 -5.42 17.05 -0.42
N TRP A 321 -6.03 15.88 -0.55
CA TRP A 321 -5.36 14.58 -0.47
C TRP A 321 -4.36 14.38 -1.62
N GLN A 322 -4.75 14.75 -2.84
CA GLN A 322 -3.87 14.64 -4.01
C GLN A 322 -2.68 15.60 -3.94
N ALA A 323 -2.89 16.79 -3.36
CA ALA A 323 -1.86 17.79 -3.11
C ALA A 323 -0.84 17.37 -2.03
N LEU A 324 -1.15 16.39 -1.19
CA LEU A 324 -0.27 15.98 -0.10
C LEU A 324 1.07 15.44 -0.60
N GLU A 325 2.12 15.86 0.10
CA GLU A 325 3.41 15.20 -0.02
C GLU A 325 3.25 13.72 0.36
N PRO A 326 3.95 12.81 -0.33
CA PRO A 326 3.67 11.40 -0.18
C PRO A 326 4.03 10.83 1.20
N SER A 327 5.10 11.33 1.81
CA SER A 327 5.45 10.99 3.19
C SER A 327 4.34 11.41 4.16
N GLU A 328 3.62 12.49 3.84
CA GLU A 328 2.47 12.92 4.60
C GLU A 328 1.24 12.05 4.33
N ARG A 329 0.96 11.66 3.08
CA ARG A 329 -0.10 10.67 2.78
C ARG A 329 0.12 9.39 3.55
N ARG A 330 1.34 8.85 3.49
CA ARG A 330 1.75 7.67 4.26
C ARG A 330 1.49 7.86 5.75
N GLN A 331 1.94 8.97 6.33
CA GLN A 331 1.74 9.25 7.75
C GLN A 331 0.25 9.37 8.10
N ARG A 332 -0.55 10.06 7.26
CA ARG A 332 -2.00 10.19 7.45
C ARG A 332 -2.72 8.86 7.32
N THR A 333 -2.30 7.98 6.43
CA THR A 333 -2.83 6.62 6.32
C THR A 333 -2.55 5.84 7.60
N ILE A 334 -1.30 5.82 8.07
CA ILE A 334 -0.94 5.15 9.34
C ILE A 334 -1.75 5.75 10.51
N ASP A 335 -1.80 7.07 10.63
CA ASP A 335 -2.54 7.75 11.69
C ASP A 335 -4.04 7.48 11.61
N ALA A 336 -4.62 7.41 10.41
CA ALA A 336 -6.03 7.10 10.20
C ALA A 336 -6.39 5.70 10.71
N VAL A 337 -5.58 4.69 10.36
CA VAL A 337 -5.76 3.32 10.84
C VAL A 337 -5.62 3.26 12.35
N VAL A 338 -4.55 3.83 12.90
CA VAL A 338 -4.27 3.78 14.34
C VAL A 338 -5.37 4.50 15.12
N ARG A 339 -5.79 5.71 14.71
CA ARG A 339 -6.86 6.44 15.41
C ARG A 339 -8.22 5.75 15.30
N LEU A 340 -8.55 5.14 14.16
CA LEU A 340 -9.75 4.34 14.01
C LEU A 340 -9.80 3.21 15.05
N LEU A 341 -8.73 2.42 15.16
CA LEU A 341 -8.64 1.31 16.11
C LEU A 341 -8.63 1.77 17.56
N LEU A 342 -7.94 2.88 17.87
CA LEU A 342 -7.93 3.45 19.22
C LEU A 342 -9.32 3.99 19.61
N ARG A 343 -10.06 4.61 18.69
CA ARG A 343 -11.45 5.04 18.93
C ARG A 343 -12.39 3.87 19.12
N GLU A 344 -12.27 2.82 18.30
CA GLU A 344 -13.04 1.59 18.49
C GLU A 344 -12.80 1.00 19.89
N SER A 345 -11.55 1.04 20.39
CA SER A 345 -11.19 0.58 21.74
C SER A 345 -11.91 1.33 22.87
N GLN A 346 -12.37 2.56 22.61
CA GLN A 346 -13.15 3.38 23.55
C GLN A 346 -14.65 3.02 23.56
N VAL A 347 -15.14 2.36 22.51
CA VAL A 347 -16.50 1.78 22.49
C VAL A 347 -16.48 0.40 23.14
N ARG A 348 -15.53 -0.46 22.75
CA ARG A 348 -15.39 -1.83 23.26
C ARG A 348 -13.92 -2.26 23.22
N PRO A 349 -13.46 -3.12 24.14
CA PRO A 349 -12.08 -3.63 24.10
C PRO A 349 -11.74 -4.30 22.76
N LEU A 350 -10.52 -4.11 22.29
CA LEU A 350 -10.03 -4.63 21.01
C LEU A 350 -8.95 -5.69 21.23
N LEU A 351 -9.14 -6.87 20.65
CA LEU A 351 -8.12 -7.90 20.49
C LEU A 351 -7.71 -7.97 19.01
N LEU A 352 -6.50 -7.50 18.71
CA LEU A 352 -5.95 -7.49 17.37
C LEU A 352 -4.95 -8.64 17.22
N VAL A 353 -5.21 -9.56 16.29
CA VAL A 353 -4.35 -10.72 16.04
C VAL A 353 -3.72 -10.59 14.66
N VAL A 354 -2.38 -10.62 14.60
CA VAL A 354 -1.64 -10.65 13.33
C VAL A 354 -0.73 -11.87 13.32
N GLU A 355 -1.07 -12.87 12.51
CA GLU A 355 -0.27 -14.09 12.38
C GLU A 355 0.84 -13.95 11.33
N ASP A 356 1.94 -14.66 11.57
CA ASP A 356 3.06 -14.84 10.65
C ASP A 356 3.70 -13.51 10.20
N VAL A 357 3.82 -12.54 11.10
CA VAL A 357 4.28 -11.15 10.83
C VAL A 357 5.65 -11.07 10.16
N HIS A 358 6.49 -12.10 10.25
CA HIS A 358 7.72 -12.22 9.47
C HIS A 358 7.51 -12.15 7.94
N TRP A 359 6.29 -12.36 7.44
CA TRP A 359 5.92 -12.17 6.03
C TRP A 359 5.25 -10.82 5.72
N ALA A 360 5.04 -9.96 6.71
CA ALA A 360 4.37 -8.68 6.51
C ALA A 360 5.26 -7.70 5.73
N ASP A 361 4.63 -6.78 5.01
CA ASP A 361 5.31 -5.69 4.32
C ASP A 361 5.74 -4.57 5.30
N PRO A 362 6.77 -3.76 4.95
CA PRO A 362 7.28 -2.71 5.83
C PRO A 362 6.22 -1.71 6.32
N GLU A 363 5.21 -1.43 5.50
CA GLU A 363 4.14 -0.51 5.87
C GLU A 363 3.19 -1.12 6.91
N THR A 364 2.86 -2.41 6.80
CA THR A 364 2.16 -3.14 7.87
C THR A 364 2.97 -3.12 9.17
N HIS A 365 4.29 -3.34 9.12
CA HIS A 365 5.14 -3.21 10.32
C HIS A 365 5.12 -1.79 10.92
N ALA A 366 5.03 -0.75 10.09
CA ALA A 366 4.93 0.63 10.55
C ALA A 366 3.59 0.91 11.26
N VAL A 367 2.46 0.42 10.72
CA VAL A 367 1.14 0.54 11.35
C VAL A 367 1.11 -0.18 12.71
N LEU A 368 1.56 -1.44 12.76
CA LEU A 368 1.54 -2.22 14.00
C LEU A 368 2.46 -1.62 15.05
N GLY A 369 3.62 -1.10 14.63
CA GLY A 369 4.53 -0.35 15.49
C GLY A 369 3.90 0.88 16.10
N ARG A 370 3.28 1.70 15.25
CA ARG A 370 2.62 2.94 15.69
C ARG A 370 1.43 2.68 16.61
N LEU A 371 0.68 1.60 16.35
CA LEU A 371 -0.40 1.14 17.21
C LEU A 371 0.11 0.69 18.59
N ALA A 372 1.20 -0.10 18.63
CA ALA A 372 1.81 -0.55 19.87
C ALA A 372 2.25 0.65 20.73
N GLU A 373 2.91 1.64 20.15
CA GLU A 373 3.31 2.90 20.83
C GLU A 373 2.10 3.70 21.33
N SER A 374 1.04 3.82 20.52
CA SER A 374 -0.10 4.69 20.83
C SER A 374 -1.14 4.04 21.75
N SER A 375 -1.05 2.72 21.96
CA SER A 375 -2.04 1.94 22.72
C SER A 375 -1.80 1.88 24.22
N THR A 376 -0.72 2.45 24.75
CA THR A 376 -0.35 2.35 26.19
C THR A 376 -1.49 2.73 27.15
N ASN A 377 -2.37 3.65 26.74
CA ASN A 377 -3.54 4.10 27.51
C ASN A 377 -4.88 3.76 26.83
N ALA A 378 -4.93 2.68 26.05
CA ALA A 378 -6.10 2.24 25.31
C ALA A 378 -6.51 0.81 25.68
N ARG A 379 -7.76 0.43 25.40
CA ARG A 379 -8.26 -0.94 25.65
C ARG A 379 -7.94 -1.86 24.48
N VAL A 380 -6.66 -1.99 24.17
CA VAL A 380 -6.14 -2.75 23.01
C VAL A 380 -5.16 -3.82 23.49
N LEU A 381 -5.38 -5.06 23.07
CA LEU A 381 -4.39 -6.14 23.14
C LEU A 381 -3.97 -6.51 21.71
N LEU A 382 -2.72 -6.22 21.36
CA LEU A 382 -2.10 -6.62 20.09
C LEU A 382 -1.32 -7.92 20.29
N LEU A 383 -1.76 -8.99 19.63
CA LEU A 383 -1.05 -10.27 19.55
C LEU A 383 -0.41 -10.43 18.18
N VAL A 384 0.89 -10.64 18.15
CA VAL A 384 1.63 -10.92 16.91
C VAL A 384 2.30 -12.29 16.98
N SER A 385 2.24 -13.07 15.91
CA SER A 385 2.96 -14.36 15.84
C SER A 385 4.19 -14.24 14.93
N VAL A 386 5.34 -14.69 15.45
CA VAL A 386 6.66 -14.50 14.83
C VAL A 386 7.44 -15.81 14.89
N ARG A 387 8.30 -16.06 13.89
CA ARG A 387 9.24 -17.19 13.92
C ARG A 387 10.49 -16.82 14.72
N SER A 388 11.16 -17.83 15.26
CA SER A 388 12.35 -17.69 16.10
C SER A 388 13.58 -17.08 15.38
N ASP A 389 13.56 -17.01 14.05
CA ASP A 389 14.62 -16.48 13.19
C ASP A 389 14.40 -15.01 12.77
N CYS A 390 13.39 -14.32 13.33
CA CYS A 390 13.03 -12.95 12.98
C CYS A 390 13.21 -12.00 14.18
N ASP A 391 14.20 -11.10 14.08
CA ASP A 391 14.59 -10.17 15.16
C ASP A 391 13.73 -8.89 15.26
N GLU A 392 12.87 -8.60 14.27
CA GLU A 392 12.20 -7.29 14.09
C GLU A 392 11.19 -6.91 15.19
N TRP A 393 10.69 -7.90 15.92
CA TRP A 393 9.77 -7.73 17.06
C TRP A 393 10.47 -8.04 18.40
N GLY A 394 11.76 -8.37 18.33
CA GLY A 394 12.62 -8.82 19.42
C GLY A 394 13.10 -7.72 20.39
N GLY A 395 12.89 -6.44 20.07
CA GLY A 395 13.54 -5.33 20.80
C GLY A 395 12.76 -4.03 20.89
N ARG A 396 11.43 -4.04 20.70
CA ARG A 396 10.62 -2.82 20.90
C ARG A 396 10.28 -2.65 22.38
N ASP A 397 10.56 -1.48 22.95
CA ASP A 397 10.34 -1.13 24.38
C ASP A 397 8.91 -1.35 24.91
N HIS A 398 7.94 -1.58 24.03
CA HIS A 398 6.50 -1.61 24.34
C HIS A 398 5.85 -3.00 24.18
N GLY A 399 6.61 -4.06 23.88
CA GLY A 399 6.08 -5.41 23.64
C GLY A 399 6.72 -6.49 24.51
N ARG A 400 5.90 -7.36 25.12
CA ARG A 400 6.39 -8.56 25.83
C ARG A 400 6.57 -9.72 24.84
N GLN A 401 7.66 -10.46 24.97
CA GLN A 401 7.85 -11.70 24.22
C GLN A 401 7.42 -12.92 25.03
N LEU A 402 6.60 -13.75 24.40
CA LEU A 402 6.19 -15.04 24.91
C LEU A 402 6.83 -16.12 24.04
N HIS A 403 7.94 -16.68 24.52
CA HIS A 403 8.63 -17.78 23.85
C HIS A 403 7.87 -19.08 24.07
N LEU A 404 7.46 -19.70 22.98
CA LEU A 404 6.72 -20.94 22.96
C LEU A 404 7.69 -22.10 22.70
N GLU A 405 8.18 -22.70 23.79
CA GLU A 405 9.08 -23.86 23.76
C GLU A 405 8.34 -25.14 23.32
N PRO A 406 9.00 -26.19 22.84
CA PRO A 406 8.36 -27.50 22.64
C PRO A 406 7.68 -28.03 23.92
N LEU A 407 6.62 -28.84 23.77
CA LEU A 407 5.92 -29.40 24.93
C LEU A 407 6.87 -30.24 25.78
N PRO A 408 6.85 -30.09 27.12
CA PRO A 408 7.64 -30.94 27.99
C PRO A 408 7.22 -32.42 27.84
N PRO A 409 8.07 -33.38 28.25
CA PRO A 409 7.78 -34.81 28.07
C PRO A 409 6.45 -35.25 28.69
N THR A 410 6.09 -34.69 29.85
CA THR A 410 4.81 -34.96 30.55
C THR A 410 3.61 -34.53 29.72
N ASP A 411 3.66 -33.32 29.15
CA ASP A 411 2.57 -32.76 28.34
C ASP A 411 2.51 -33.47 26.97
N SER A 412 3.66 -33.88 26.43
CA SER A 412 3.74 -34.70 25.22
C SER A 412 3.10 -36.07 25.41
N GLN A 413 3.34 -36.74 26.55
CA GLN A 413 2.67 -37.99 26.91
C GLN A 413 1.16 -37.79 27.07
N GLN A 414 0.73 -36.70 27.74
CA GLN A 414 -0.69 -36.38 27.88
C GLN A 414 -1.35 -36.11 26.53
N PHE A 415 -0.68 -35.36 25.65
CA PHE A 415 -1.14 -35.06 24.30
C PHE A 415 -1.27 -36.34 23.46
N LEU A 416 -0.28 -37.23 23.52
CA LEU A 416 -0.35 -38.54 22.90
C LEU A 416 -1.43 -39.43 23.51
N GLY A 417 -1.70 -39.32 24.81
CA GLY A 417 -2.80 -40.02 25.46
C GLY A 417 -4.16 -39.63 24.87
N VAL A 418 -4.35 -38.35 24.56
CA VAL A 418 -5.55 -37.85 23.86
C VAL A 418 -5.62 -38.34 22.42
N LEU A 419 -4.49 -38.32 21.69
CA LEU A 419 -4.46 -38.72 20.28
C LEU A 419 -4.59 -40.24 20.07
N LEU A 420 -3.88 -41.02 20.89
CA LEU A 420 -3.74 -42.47 20.75
C LEU A 420 -4.78 -43.25 21.55
N GLY A 421 -5.11 -42.81 22.76
CA GLY A 421 -5.96 -43.53 23.71
C GLY A 421 -5.20 -44.24 24.83
N GLY A 422 -5.95 -44.98 25.64
CA GLY A 422 -5.49 -45.61 26.88
C GLY A 422 -5.07 -47.09 26.78
N ASP A 423 -4.99 -47.66 25.58
CA ASP A 423 -4.63 -49.08 25.41
C ASP A 423 -3.15 -49.33 25.81
N SER A 424 -2.90 -50.37 26.60
CA SER A 424 -1.56 -50.68 27.12
C SER A 424 -0.55 -51.04 26.03
N SER A 425 -1.01 -51.53 24.87
CA SER A 425 -0.14 -51.83 23.71
C SER A 425 0.56 -50.58 23.15
N LEU A 426 0.06 -49.39 23.47
CA LEU A 426 0.55 -48.11 22.93
C LEU A 426 1.67 -47.50 23.76
N GLU A 427 1.95 -47.96 24.98
CA GLU A 427 2.91 -47.29 25.87
C GLU A 427 4.33 -47.24 25.29
N GLY A 428 4.79 -48.33 24.66
CA GLY A 428 6.08 -48.32 23.97
C GLY A 428 6.12 -47.31 22.82
N VAL A 429 5.02 -47.16 22.06
CA VAL A 429 4.93 -46.18 20.98
C VAL A 429 4.87 -44.75 21.52
N LYS A 430 4.13 -44.51 22.59
CA LYS A 430 4.09 -43.19 23.24
C LYS A 430 5.49 -42.74 23.65
N GLN A 431 6.26 -43.63 24.28
CA GLN A 431 7.64 -43.33 24.69
C GLN A 431 8.54 -43.04 23.48
N LEU A 432 8.47 -43.88 22.44
CA LEU A 432 9.21 -43.67 21.20
C LEU A 432 8.91 -42.32 20.56
N LEU A 433 7.63 -41.92 20.53
CA LEU A 433 7.20 -40.64 19.94
C LEU A 433 7.65 -39.44 20.77
N VAL A 434 7.61 -39.52 22.11
CA VAL A 434 8.13 -38.46 22.99
C VAL A 434 9.62 -38.22 22.74
N ASP A 435 10.40 -39.29 22.67
CA ASP A 435 11.85 -39.22 22.45
C ASP A 435 12.21 -38.68 21.06
N ARG A 436 11.43 -39.04 20.03
CA ARG A 436 11.69 -38.63 18.64
C ARG A 436 11.20 -37.22 18.31
N ALA A 437 10.01 -36.87 18.76
CA ALA A 437 9.34 -35.61 18.42
C ALA A 437 9.91 -34.41 19.17
N ARG A 438 10.66 -34.65 20.26
CA ARG A 438 11.25 -33.63 21.13
C ARG A 438 10.23 -32.53 21.51
N GLY A 439 9.00 -32.95 21.80
CA GLY A 439 7.93 -32.05 22.24
C GLY A 439 7.22 -31.25 21.15
N ASN A 440 7.55 -31.41 19.86
CA ASN A 440 6.85 -30.67 18.79
C ASN A 440 5.43 -31.25 18.57
N PRO A 441 4.34 -30.52 18.86
CA PRO A 441 2.97 -31.05 18.77
C PRO A 441 2.58 -31.45 17.34
N LEU A 442 3.02 -30.67 16.34
CA LEU A 442 2.80 -31.01 14.93
C LEU A 442 3.50 -32.33 14.59
N PHE A 443 4.76 -32.52 15.02
CA PHE A 443 5.45 -33.80 14.81
C PHE A 443 4.64 -34.97 15.38
N LEU A 444 4.18 -34.85 16.64
CA LEU A 444 3.43 -35.88 17.34
C LEU A 444 2.14 -36.23 16.59
N GLU A 445 1.33 -35.23 16.25
CA GLU A 445 0.06 -35.44 15.53
C GLU A 445 0.30 -36.09 14.16
N GLN A 446 1.25 -35.58 13.39
CA GLN A 446 1.53 -36.07 12.04
C GLN A 446 2.11 -37.49 12.07
N THR A 447 2.85 -37.85 13.12
CA THR A 447 3.41 -39.20 13.23
C THR A 447 2.32 -40.19 13.55
N VAL A 448 1.41 -39.86 14.48
CA VAL A 448 0.24 -40.71 14.77
C VAL A 448 -0.58 -40.94 13.50
N ARG A 449 -0.85 -39.89 12.72
CA ARG A 449 -1.55 -40.01 11.42
C ARG A 449 -0.79 -40.91 10.46
N GLY A 450 0.52 -40.72 10.31
CA GLY A 450 1.36 -41.55 9.46
C GLY A 450 1.37 -43.03 9.86
N LEU A 451 1.29 -43.34 11.15
CA LEU A 451 1.21 -44.73 11.65
C LEU A 451 -0.15 -45.37 11.39
N VAL A 452 -1.24 -44.59 11.44
CA VAL A 452 -2.58 -45.05 11.02
C VAL A 452 -2.59 -45.32 9.52
N GLU A 453 -1.98 -44.46 8.71
CA GLU A 453 -1.88 -44.62 7.25
C GLU A 453 -1.09 -45.87 6.85
N THR A 454 -0.03 -46.23 7.60
CA THR A 454 0.71 -47.49 7.36
C THR A 454 0.06 -48.70 7.99
N GLN A 455 -1.14 -48.57 8.58
CA GLN A 455 -1.83 -49.63 9.32
C GLN A 455 -1.02 -50.20 10.48
N ALA A 456 -0.05 -49.43 11.03
CA ALA A 456 0.68 -49.78 12.24
C ALA A 456 -0.16 -49.51 13.50
N LEU A 457 -1.14 -48.61 13.37
CA LEU A 457 -2.21 -48.36 14.33
C LEU A 457 -3.56 -48.63 13.68
N ALA A 458 -4.48 -49.27 14.40
CA ALA A 458 -5.86 -49.49 13.97
C ALA A 458 -6.84 -49.06 15.05
N GLY A 459 -8.02 -48.58 14.67
CA GLY A 459 -9.06 -48.10 15.59
C GLY A 459 -9.55 -46.70 15.25
N ALA A 460 -10.39 -46.14 16.12
CA ALA A 460 -10.89 -44.78 16.01
C ALA A 460 -9.92 -43.78 16.68
N PRO A 461 -9.93 -42.50 16.29
CA PRO A 461 -9.17 -41.45 16.97
C PRO A 461 -9.35 -41.49 18.50
N GLY A 462 -8.25 -41.51 19.26
CA GLY A 462 -8.27 -41.61 20.72
C GLY A 462 -8.58 -43.01 21.28
N ALA A 463 -8.72 -44.03 20.43
CA ALA A 463 -8.97 -45.43 20.80
C ALA A 463 -8.22 -46.40 19.87
N TYR A 464 -6.96 -46.09 19.58
CA TYR A 464 -6.12 -46.91 18.72
C TYR A 464 -5.54 -48.12 19.45
N ARG A 465 -5.13 -49.12 18.66
CA ARG A 465 -4.37 -50.29 19.10
C ARG A 465 -3.21 -50.53 18.17
N LEU A 466 -2.13 -51.06 18.74
CA LEU A 466 -0.95 -51.44 17.99
C LEU A 466 -1.19 -52.75 17.23
N THR A 467 -0.99 -52.73 15.90
CA THR A 467 -1.16 -53.91 15.03
C THR A 467 0.17 -54.45 14.52
N THR A 468 1.24 -53.66 14.59
CA THR A 468 2.59 -54.02 14.13
C THR A 468 3.58 -54.01 15.30
N PRO A 469 4.55 -54.94 15.36
CA PRO A 469 5.58 -54.91 16.40
C PRO A 469 6.33 -53.57 16.44
N ILE A 470 6.57 -53.03 17.62
CA ILE A 470 7.21 -51.72 17.80
C ILE A 470 8.57 -51.61 17.09
N GLN A 471 9.33 -52.71 17.00
CA GLN A 471 10.64 -52.75 16.35
C GLN A 471 10.56 -52.49 14.83
N ALA A 472 9.41 -52.75 14.21
CA ALA A 472 9.18 -52.49 12.79
C ALA A 472 8.66 -51.07 12.52
N ILE A 473 8.38 -50.28 13.57
CA ILE A 473 7.86 -48.92 13.43
C ILE A 473 9.03 -47.97 13.14
N GLN A 474 9.02 -47.39 11.94
CA GLN A 474 9.97 -46.35 11.55
C GLN A 474 9.38 -44.97 11.81
N VAL A 475 9.97 -44.25 12.78
CA VAL A 475 9.67 -42.84 13.01
C VAL A 475 10.77 -41.98 12.36
N PRO A 476 10.42 -41.10 11.40
CA PRO A 476 11.36 -40.18 10.76
C PRO A 476 12.11 -39.29 11.78
N VAL A 477 13.23 -38.71 11.36
CA VAL A 477 14.07 -37.85 12.23
C VAL A 477 13.60 -36.40 12.29
N SER A 478 12.69 -35.96 11.41
CA SER A 478 12.18 -34.58 11.35
C SER A 478 10.73 -34.50 10.86
N VAL A 479 10.02 -33.42 11.21
CA VAL A 479 8.64 -33.16 10.72
C VAL A 479 8.62 -33.07 9.20
N GLN A 480 9.63 -32.43 8.60
CA GLN A 480 9.72 -32.24 7.15
C GLN A 480 9.86 -33.58 6.43
N SER A 481 10.73 -34.48 6.90
CA SER A 481 10.89 -35.82 6.32
C SER A 481 9.62 -36.67 6.47
N LEU A 482 8.92 -36.54 7.59
CA LEU A 482 7.64 -37.20 7.82
C LEU A 482 6.55 -36.68 6.85
N LEU A 483 6.41 -35.37 6.72
CA LEU A 483 5.45 -34.76 5.80
C LEU A 483 5.76 -35.12 4.35
N ALA A 484 7.03 -35.10 3.95
CA ALA A 484 7.46 -35.53 2.62
C ALA A 484 7.08 -36.99 2.35
N ALA A 485 7.37 -37.89 3.28
CA ALA A 485 7.01 -39.31 3.16
C ALA A 485 5.49 -39.53 3.09
N ARG A 486 4.69 -38.74 3.82
CA ARG A 486 3.22 -38.79 3.73
C ARG A 486 2.71 -38.29 2.37
N ILE A 487 3.29 -37.21 1.86
CA ILE A 487 2.96 -36.66 0.53
C ILE A 487 3.36 -37.66 -0.57
N ASP A 488 4.48 -38.36 -0.43
CA ASP A 488 4.94 -39.37 -1.41
C ASP A 488 4.05 -40.61 -1.48
N ARG A 489 3.26 -40.89 -0.43
CA ARG A 489 2.29 -41.98 -0.39
C ARG A 489 0.90 -41.59 -0.93
N LEU A 490 0.69 -40.32 -1.28
CA LEU A 490 -0.54 -39.91 -1.92
C LEU A 490 -0.66 -40.56 -3.30
N PRO A 491 -1.89 -40.91 -3.74
CA PRO A 491 -2.15 -41.19 -5.14
C PRO A 491 -1.58 -40.08 -6.04
N PRO A 492 -1.10 -40.41 -7.26
CA PRO A 492 -0.49 -39.42 -8.14
C PRO A 492 -1.37 -38.20 -8.42
N GLU A 493 -2.69 -38.39 -8.54
CA GLU A 493 -3.68 -37.34 -8.77
C GLU A 493 -3.81 -36.41 -7.54
N ASP A 494 -4.07 -36.97 -6.34
CA ASP A 494 -4.10 -36.22 -5.07
C ASP A 494 -2.80 -35.46 -4.82
N LYS A 495 -1.65 -36.07 -5.13
CA LYS A 495 -0.34 -35.44 -4.97
C LYS A 495 -0.19 -34.22 -5.86
N ARG A 496 -0.58 -34.32 -7.14
CA ARG A 496 -0.58 -33.19 -8.08
C ARG A 496 -1.52 -32.09 -7.63
N LEU A 497 -2.71 -32.45 -7.15
CA LEU A 497 -3.70 -31.50 -6.66
C LEU A 497 -3.19 -30.73 -5.43
N LEU A 498 -2.60 -31.43 -4.46
CA LEU A 498 -1.97 -30.82 -3.28
C LEU A 498 -0.81 -29.90 -3.66
N GLN A 499 0.00 -30.31 -4.64
CA GLN A 499 1.12 -29.51 -5.16
C GLN A 499 0.64 -28.26 -5.90
N ALA A 500 -0.41 -28.36 -6.71
CA ALA A 500 -1.04 -27.21 -7.37
C ALA A 500 -1.58 -26.21 -6.33
N ALA A 501 -2.29 -26.70 -5.31
CA ALA A 501 -2.74 -25.89 -4.18
C ALA A 501 -1.57 -25.20 -3.47
N ALA A 502 -0.43 -25.90 -3.29
CA ALA A 502 0.74 -25.36 -2.62
C ALA A 502 1.41 -24.21 -3.40
N VAL A 503 1.31 -24.22 -4.73
CA VAL A 503 1.81 -23.15 -5.62
C VAL A 503 0.85 -21.94 -5.63
N ILE A 504 -0.47 -22.16 -5.54
CA ILE A 504 -1.46 -21.09 -5.42
C ILE A 504 -1.21 -20.28 -4.14
N GLY A 505 -1.04 -20.93 -3.00
CA GLY A 505 -0.65 -20.28 -1.77
C GLY A 505 -1.37 -20.81 -0.52
N HIS A 506 -1.55 -19.93 0.46
CA HIS A 506 -2.16 -20.26 1.75
C HIS A 506 -3.68 -20.43 1.65
N ASP A 507 -4.34 -19.47 0.98
CA ASP A 507 -5.77 -19.50 0.68
C ASP A 507 -5.94 -19.94 -0.76
N VAL A 508 -6.71 -21.00 -0.95
CA VAL A 508 -6.82 -21.73 -2.21
C VAL A 508 -8.29 -21.69 -2.65
N PRO A 509 -8.70 -20.67 -3.42
CA PRO A 509 -10.04 -20.63 -3.98
C PRO A 509 -10.28 -21.86 -4.85
N PHE A 510 -11.41 -22.53 -4.64
CA PHE A 510 -11.75 -23.75 -5.37
C PHE A 510 -11.77 -23.50 -6.88
N THR A 511 -12.36 -22.39 -7.33
CA THR A 511 -12.46 -22.03 -8.75
C THR A 511 -11.08 -21.86 -9.39
N LEU A 512 -10.14 -21.25 -8.68
CA LEU A 512 -8.75 -21.11 -9.13
C LEU A 512 -8.05 -22.47 -9.16
N LEU A 513 -8.19 -23.29 -8.10
CA LEU A 513 -7.57 -24.61 -8.05
C LEU A 513 -8.12 -25.55 -9.12
N GLN A 514 -9.43 -25.55 -9.36
CA GLN A 514 -10.09 -26.35 -10.38
C GLN A 514 -9.56 -26.00 -11.77
N ALA A 515 -9.58 -24.71 -12.12
CA ALA A 515 -9.10 -24.24 -13.41
C ALA A 515 -7.58 -24.43 -13.57
N VAL A 516 -6.82 -24.41 -12.48
CA VAL A 516 -5.40 -24.78 -12.51
C VAL A 516 -5.28 -26.29 -12.68
N ALA A 517 -5.96 -27.14 -11.91
CA ALA A 517 -5.82 -28.60 -11.98
C ALA A 517 -6.06 -29.16 -13.39
N ASP A 518 -6.95 -28.52 -14.16
CA ASP A 518 -7.34 -28.92 -15.52
C ASP A 518 -7.98 -30.33 -15.54
N GLU A 519 -8.75 -30.61 -14.48
CA GLU A 519 -9.48 -31.87 -14.30
C GLU A 519 -10.98 -31.60 -14.10
N PRO A 520 -11.86 -32.58 -14.39
CA PRO A 520 -13.30 -32.44 -14.15
C PRO A 520 -13.62 -32.05 -12.71
N ASP A 521 -14.66 -31.22 -12.52
CA ASP A 521 -15.09 -30.72 -11.20
C ASP A 521 -15.22 -31.85 -10.16
N GLN A 522 -15.83 -32.97 -10.55
CA GLN A 522 -16.05 -34.13 -9.69
C GLN A 522 -14.74 -34.76 -9.20
N ASP A 523 -13.71 -34.82 -10.04
CA ASP A 523 -12.42 -35.42 -9.70
C ASP A 523 -11.63 -34.51 -8.76
N VAL A 524 -11.66 -33.19 -8.99
CA VAL A 524 -11.06 -32.19 -8.09
C VAL A 524 -11.72 -32.24 -6.71
N ARG A 525 -13.06 -32.29 -6.64
CA ARG A 525 -13.79 -32.42 -5.36
C ARG A 525 -13.47 -33.71 -4.64
N ARG A 526 -13.39 -34.82 -5.37
CA ARG A 526 -13.02 -36.13 -4.80
C ARG A 526 -11.59 -36.08 -4.24
N GLY A 527 -10.63 -35.58 -5.00
CA GLY A 527 -9.25 -35.43 -4.55
C GLY A 527 -9.13 -34.51 -3.33
N LEU A 528 -9.89 -33.40 -3.29
CA LEU A 528 -9.95 -32.52 -2.12
C LEU A 528 -10.58 -33.20 -0.91
N ALA A 529 -11.61 -34.02 -1.10
CA ALA A 529 -12.22 -34.83 -0.04
C ALA A 529 -11.21 -35.86 0.51
N ASP A 530 -10.44 -36.52 -0.36
CA ASP A 530 -9.40 -37.47 0.02
C ASP A 530 -8.22 -36.79 0.75
N LEU A 531 -7.75 -35.65 0.24
CA LEU A 531 -6.73 -34.82 0.89
C LEU A 531 -7.21 -34.28 2.25
N GLN A 532 -8.49 -33.93 2.36
CA GLN A 532 -9.12 -33.50 3.60
C GLN A 532 -9.25 -34.65 4.61
N ALA A 533 -9.66 -35.84 4.17
CA ALA A 533 -9.74 -37.04 5.01
C ALA A 533 -8.36 -37.44 5.56
N ARG A 534 -7.31 -37.26 4.75
CA ARG A 534 -5.90 -37.45 5.15
C ARG A 534 -5.33 -36.27 5.94
N GLY A 535 -6.07 -35.16 6.06
CA GLY A 535 -5.73 -34.02 6.91
C GLY A 535 -4.65 -33.09 6.36
N PHE A 536 -4.47 -33.04 5.03
CA PHE A 536 -3.55 -32.08 4.39
C PHE A 536 -4.19 -30.70 4.22
N VAL A 537 -5.43 -30.67 3.73
CA VAL A 537 -6.21 -29.45 3.47
C VAL A 537 -7.54 -29.47 4.24
N GLN A 538 -8.21 -28.34 4.28
CA GLN A 538 -9.55 -28.18 4.86
C GLN A 538 -10.30 -27.03 4.18
N GLU A 539 -11.62 -27.07 4.19
CA GLU A 539 -12.49 -25.98 3.72
C GLU A 539 -12.38 -24.76 4.65
N ALA A 540 -11.77 -23.67 4.20
CA ALA A 540 -11.60 -22.41 4.93
C ALA A 540 -12.88 -21.56 4.91
N SER A 541 -13.46 -21.38 3.73
CA SER A 541 -14.72 -20.66 3.56
C SER A 541 -15.63 -21.44 2.64
N LEU A 542 -16.93 -21.34 2.88
CA LEU A 542 -17.95 -21.84 1.97
C LEU A 542 -18.64 -20.65 1.25
N PHE A 543 -18.63 -19.45 1.84
CA PHE A 543 -19.35 -18.29 1.33
C PHE A 543 -18.46 -17.04 1.34
N PRO A 544 -18.44 -16.22 0.28
CA PRO A 544 -19.30 -16.34 -0.90
C PRO A 544 -18.80 -17.35 -1.94
N ASP A 545 -17.55 -17.80 -1.82
CA ASP A 545 -16.94 -18.84 -2.64
C ASP A 545 -16.30 -19.91 -1.76
N LEU A 546 -16.25 -21.14 -2.28
CA LEU A 546 -15.59 -22.26 -1.64
C LEU A 546 -14.07 -22.04 -1.68
N GLU A 547 -13.44 -21.99 -0.52
CA GLU A 547 -12.01 -21.82 -0.37
C GLU A 547 -11.44 -22.91 0.52
N TYR A 548 -10.25 -23.40 0.17
CA TYR A 548 -9.50 -24.36 0.96
C TYR A 548 -8.27 -23.70 1.56
N THR A 549 -7.79 -24.22 2.67
CA THR A 549 -6.51 -23.85 3.25
C THR A 549 -5.76 -25.09 3.73
N PHE A 550 -4.44 -24.97 3.87
CA PHE A 550 -3.62 -26.02 4.45
C PHE A 550 -3.85 -26.10 5.96
N ARG A 551 -4.04 -27.32 6.47
CA ARG A 551 -4.20 -27.56 7.92
C ARG A 551 -2.99 -27.00 8.69
N HIS A 552 -1.80 -27.15 8.11
CA HIS A 552 -0.54 -26.61 8.62
C HIS A 552 0.28 -25.94 7.52
N GLY A 553 0.75 -24.71 7.73
CA GLY A 553 1.60 -24.00 6.76
C GLY A 553 2.86 -24.77 6.36
N LEU A 554 3.44 -25.56 7.28
CA LEU A 554 4.58 -26.43 6.97
C LEU A 554 4.25 -27.52 5.93
N VAL A 555 2.99 -27.96 5.84
CA VAL A 555 2.54 -28.90 4.80
C VAL A 555 2.64 -28.24 3.43
N GLN A 556 2.17 -26.99 3.31
CA GLN A 556 2.30 -26.21 2.07
C GLN A 556 3.76 -26.01 1.69
N GLU A 557 4.62 -25.64 2.65
CA GLU A 557 6.06 -25.46 2.40
C GLU A 557 6.74 -26.74 1.89
N VAL A 558 6.45 -27.89 2.51
CA VAL A 558 7.02 -29.18 2.10
C VAL A 558 6.46 -29.60 0.73
N ALA A 559 5.15 -29.45 0.49
CA ALA A 559 4.53 -29.77 -0.79
C ALA A 559 5.08 -28.90 -1.94
N TYR A 560 5.23 -27.59 -1.70
CA TYR A 560 5.85 -26.66 -2.64
C TYR A 560 7.34 -26.98 -2.86
N SER A 561 8.08 -27.27 -1.79
CA SER A 561 9.52 -27.56 -1.85
C SER A 561 9.83 -28.91 -2.50
N ALA A 562 8.90 -29.86 -2.48
CA ALA A 562 9.02 -31.14 -3.16
C ALA A 562 8.93 -31.04 -4.70
N LEU A 563 8.41 -29.93 -5.23
CA LEU A 563 8.31 -29.72 -6.67
C LEU A 563 9.68 -29.42 -7.29
N LEU A 564 9.96 -30.05 -8.44
CA LEU A 564 11.08 -29.67 -9.29
C LEU A 564 10.89 -28.26 -9.84
N GLN A 565 11.99 -27.52 -10.06
CA GLN A 565 11.96 -26.12 -10.49
C GLN A 565 11.14 -25.92 -11.78
N GLN A 566 11.27 -26.82 -12.76
CA GLN A 566 10.50 -26.75 -14.01
C GLN A 566 8.99 -26.83 -13.77
N HIS A 567 8.53 -27.74 -12.90
CA HIS A 567 7.10 -27.90 -12.64
C HIS A 567 6.52 -26.73 -11.84
N ARG A 568 7.31 -26.15 -10.90
CA ARG A 568 6.90 -24.91 -10.21
C ARG A 568 6.67 -23.77 -11.20
N ARG A 569 7.57 -23.64 -12.18
CA ARG A 569 7.47 -22.62 -13.23
C ARG A 569 6.20 -22.81 -14.06
N GLU A 570 5.93 -24.04 -14.51
CA GLU A 570 4.73 -24.38 -15.29
C GLU A 570 3.44 -24.08 -14.51
N LEU A 571 3.38 -24.46 -13.23
CA LEU A 571 2.22 -24.20 -12.37
C LEU A 571 2.01 -22.70 -12.15
N HIS A 572 3.06 -21.95 -11.85
CA HIS A 572 2.98 -20.49 -11.72
C HIS A 572 2.50 -19.81 -13.00
N ALA A 573 3.02 -20.24 -14.16
CA ALA A 573 2.57 -19.72 -15.45
C ALA A 573 1.09 -20.02 -15.74
N ARG A 574 0.63 -21.23 -15.41
CA ARG A 574 -0.78 -21.62 -15.52
C ARG A 574 -1.69 -20.80 -14.61
N ILE A 575 -1.27 -20.55 -13.37
CA ILE A 575 -2.01 -19.69 -12.42
C ILE A 575 -2.21 -18.28 -12.99
N VAL A 576 -1.19 -17.69 -13.63
CA VAL A 576 -1.34 -16.37 -14.28
C VAL A 576 -2.43 -16.40 -15.35
N ALA A 577 -2.39 -17.38 -16.25
CA ALA A 577 -3.39 -17.51 -17.31
C ALA A 577 -4.82 -17.70 -16.78
N VAL A 578 -4.98 -18.44 -15.68
CA VAL A 578 -6.28 -18.65 -15.03
C VAL A 578 -6.77 -17.40 -14.30
N ILE A 579 -5.90 -16.67 -13.60
CA ILE A 579 -6.30 -15.41 -12.94
C ILE A 579 -6.74 -14.37 -13.99
N GLU A 580 -6.03 -14.27 -15.11
CA GLU A 580 -6.39 -13.38 -16.22
C GLU A 580 -7.78 -13.68 -16.80
N SER A 581 -8.14 -14.98 -16.91
CA SER A 581 -9.44 -15.39 -17.46
C SER A 581 -10.58 -15.25 -16.46
N LEU A 582 -10.37 -15.61 -15.20
CA LEU A 582 -11.40 -15.52 -14.14
C LEU A 582 -11.72 -14.08 -13.74
N HIS A 583 -10.75 -13.16 -13.87
CA HIS A 583 -10.88 -11.77 -13.43
C HIS A 583 -10.71 -10.77 -14.59
N ALA A 584 -11.13 -11.10 -15.81
CA ALA A 584 -10.97 -10.22 -16.98
C ALA A 584 -11.44 -8.76 -16.73
N ASP A 585 -12.52 -8.57 -15.97
CA ASP A 585 -13.08 -7.25 -15.65
C ASP A 585 -12.51 -6.61 -14.37
N ARG A 586 -11.69 -7.34 -13.59
CA ARG A 586 -11.14 -6.92 -12.28
C ARG A 586 -9.66 -7.26 -12.11
N GLN A 587 -8.90 -7.35 -13.21
CA GLN A 587 -7.47 -7.70 -13.17
C GLN A 587 -6.66 -6.77 -12.25
N GLY A 588 -7.08 -5.49 -12.17
CA GLY A 588 -6.54 -4.47 -11.26
C GLY A 588 -6.52 -4.86 -9.77
N GLU A 589 -7.44 -5.72 -9.32
CA GLU A 589 -7.49 -6.16 -7.92
C GLU A 589 -6.43 -7.22 -7.60
N CYS A 590 -5.93 -7.94 -8.62
CA CYS A 590 -5.01 -9.07 -8.50
C CYS A 590 -3.59 -8.79 -9.01
N VAL A 591 -3.24 -7.55 -9.32
CA VAL A 591 -1.98 -7.17 -10.01
C VAL A 591 -0.74 -7.68 -9.29
N GLU A 592 -0.65 -7.55 -7.97
CA GLU A 592 0.51 -7.98 -7.19
C GLU A 592 0.65 -9.51 -7.20
N ARG A 593 -0.48 -10.24 -7.16
CA ARG A 593 -0.51 -11.71 -7.26
C ARG A 593 -0.12 -12.17 -8.66
N LEU A 594 -0.58 -11.47 -9.69
CA LEU A 594 -0.19 -11.68 -11.09
C LEU A 594 1.31 -11.43 -11.30
N ALA A 595 1.85 -10.34 -10.76
CA ALA A 595 3.27 -10.02 -10.81
C ALA A 595 4.13 -11.12 -10.15
N TYR A 596 3.75 -11.55 -8.94
CA TYR A 596 4.44 -12.61 -8.21
C TYR A 596 4.48 -13.93 -9.00
N HIS A 597 3.32 -14.41 -9.47
CA HIS A 597 3.25 -15.66 -10.22
C HIS A 597 3.90 -15.55 -11.60
N ALA A 598 3.80 -14.40 -12.29
CA ALA A 598 4.47 -14.20 -13.57
C ALA A 598 6.00 -14.24 -13.40
N MET A 599 6.54 -13.64 -12.34
CA MET A 599 7.97 -13.68 -12.01
C MET A 599 8.44 -15.11 -11.73
N LYS A 600 7.71 -15.86 -10.89
CA LYS A 600 8.05 -17.25 -10.54
C LYS A 600 7.81 -18.23 -11.69
N GLY A 601 6.86 -17.92 -12.58
CA GLY A 601 6.56 -18.65 -13.81
C GLY A 601 7.48 -18.31 -14.97
N GLU A 602 8.44 -17.38 -14.79
CA GLU A 602 9.33 -16.87 -15.84
C GLU A 602 8.57 -16.35 -17.08
N LEU A 603 7.36 -15.86 -16.87
CA LEU A 603 6.55 -15.19 -17.90
C LEU A 603 7.02 -13.74 -18.04
N TRP A 604 8.28 -13.55 -18.47
CA TRP A 604 9.02 -12.28 -18.36
C TRP A 604 8.28 -11.07 -18.94
N ASP A 605 7.56 -11.25 -20.05
CA ASP A 605 6.79 -10.17 -20.68
C ASP A 605 5.64 -9.68 -19.78
N LYS A 606 4.85 -10.63 -19.26
CA LYS A 606 3.76 -10.38 -18.32
C LYS A 606 4.27 -9.93 -16.95
N ALA A 607 5.37 -10.50 -16.47
CA ALA A 607 6.02 -10.10 -15.23
C ALA A 607 6.45 -8.62 -15.29
N ALA A 608 7.04 -8.18 -16.40
CA ALA A 608 7.36 -6.78 -16.61
C ALA A 608 6.12 -5.86 -16.61
N THR A 609 5.01 -6.30 -17.20
CA THR A 609 3.75 -5.54 -17.22
C THR A 609 3.12 -5.45 -15.82
N TYR A 610 2.89 -6.58 -15.16
CA TYR A 610 2.23 -6.60 -13.85
C TYR A 610 3.08 -5.99 -12.74
N SER A 611 4.40 -6.18 -12.76
CA SER A 611 5.28 -5.51 -11.80
C SER A 611 5.28 -3.98 -11.99
N ARG A 612 5.13 -3.48 -13.22
CA ARG A 612 4.96 -2.04 -13.48
C ARG A 612 3.64 -1.52 -12.91
N GLU A 613 2.55 -2.23 -13.14
CA GLU A 613 1.22 -1.86 -12.61
C GLU A 613 1.22 -1.89 -11.07
N ALA A 614 1.83 -2.91 -10.46
CA ALA A 614 2.03 -2.99 -9.02
C ALA A 614 2.84 -1.79 -8.49
N ALA A 615 3.90 -1.40 -9.21
CA ALA A 615 4.71 -0.24 -8.86
C ALA A 615 3.89 1.06 -8.88
N VAL A 616 3.08 1.27 -9.92
CA VAL A 616 2.21 2.45 -10.03
C VAL A 616 1.18 2.46 -8.90
N ARG A 617 0.56 1.32 -8.58
CA ARG A 617 -0.41 1.19 -7.48
C ARG A 617 0.22 1.42 -6.11
N ALA A 618 1.43 0.93 -5.87
CA ALA A 618 2.17 1.23 -4.65
C ALA A 618 2.51 2.73 -4.55
N ALA A 619 2.87 3.37 -5.67
CA ALA A 619 3.15 4.80 -5.72
C ALA A 619 1.91 5.66 -5.43
N THR A 620 0.71 5.27 -5.87
CA THR A 620 -0.53 6.01 -5.53
C THR A 620 -0.84 5.95 -4.03
N ARG A 621 -0.51 4.84 -3.36
CA ARG A 621 -0.55 4.68 -1.90
C ARG A 621 0.62 5.34 -1.16
N SER A 622 1.54 5.99 -1.87
CA SER A 622 2.77 6.59 -1.32
C SER A 622 3.73 5.58 -0.67
N ALA A 623 3.60 4.31 -1.02
CA ALA A 623 4.48 3.21 -0.58
C ALA A 623 5.66 3.09 -1.56
N TYR A 624 6.59 4.04 -1.47
CA TYR A 624 7.61 4.23 -2.50
C TYR A 624 8.74 3.22 -2.48
N ARG A 625 9.09 2.65 -1.33
CA ARG A 625 10.12 1.60 -1.29
C ARG A 625 9.62 0.32 -1.95
N GLU A 626 8.36 -0.02 -1.72
CA GLU A 626 7.66 -1.14 -2.35
C GLU A 626 7.47 -0.88 -3.84
N SER A 627 7.04 0.33 -4.21
CA SER A 627 6.95 0.75 -5.60
C SER A 627 8.28 0.61 -6.33
N MET A 628 9.39 1.03 -5.72
CA MET A 628 10.73 0.82 -6.29
C MET A 628 11.08 -0.65 -6.42
N THR A 629 10.74 -1.48 -5.44
CA THR A 629 10.95 -2.94 -5.50
C THR A 629 10.23 -3.53 -6.73
N SER A 630 8.98 -3.15 -6.95
CA SER A 630 8.22 -3.59 -8.13
C SER A 630 8.76 -3.02 -9.44
N PHE A 631 9.26 -1.77 -9.46
CA PHE A 631 9.95 -1.21 -10.63
C PHE A 631 11.23 -2.00 -10.98
N GLU A 632 12.03 -2.37 -9.97
CA GLU A 632 13.23 -3.19 -10.15
C GLU A 632 12.89 -4.59 -10.66
N GLU A 633 11.81 -5.20 -10.15
CA GLU A 633 11.30 -6.47 -10.66
C GLU A 633 10.89 -6.38 -12.12
N ALA A 634 10.21 -5.29 -12.52
CA ALA A 634 9.84 -5.06 -13.91
C ALA A 634 11.08 -4.91 -14.82
N LEU A 635 12.09 -4.14 -14.38
CA LEU A 635 13.37 -4.01 -15.10
C LEU A 635 14.12 -5.35 -15.19
N ARG A 636 14.13 -6.14 -14.12
CA ARG A 636 14.75 -7.48 -14.09
C ARG A 636 14.07 -8.42 -15.08
N ALA A 637 12.73 -8.39 -15.15
CA ALA A 637 11.96 -9.19 -16.09
C ALA A 637 12.25 -8.79 -17.55
N LEU A 638 12.30 -7.48 -17.84
CA LEU A 638 12.69 -7.01 -19.19
C LEU A 638 14.11 -7.46 -19.58
N GLY A 639 15.06 -7.45 -18.64
CA GLY A 639 16.43 -7.92 -18.89
C GLY A 639 16.55 -9.43 -19.18
N ARG A 640 15.48 -10.21 -18.97
CA ARG A 640 15.39 -11.63 -19.32
C ARG A 640 14.73 -11.90 -20.67
N LEU A 641 14.07 -10.91 -21.26
CA LEU A 641 13.49 -11.03 -22.59
C LEU A 641 14.59 -11.05 -23.67
N PRO A 642 14.33 -11.64 -24.85
CA PRO A 642 15.19 -11.47 -26.01
C PRO A 642 15.38 -9.98 -26.31
N ASP A 643 16.62 -9.61 -26.58
CA ASP A 643 16.96 -8.24 -26.91
C ASP A 643 16.22 -7.81 -28.18
N SER A 644 15.31 -6.85 -28.03
CA SER A 644 14.41 -6.39 -29.08
C SER A 644 14.13 -4.89 -28.92
N PRO A 645 13.83 -4.18 -30.03
CA PRO A 645 13.46 -2.76 -29.97
C PRO A 645 12.34 -2.46 -28.96
N ALA A 646 11.32 -3.33 -28.88
CA ALA A 646 10.20 -3.18 -27.95
C ALA A 646 10.62 -3.34 -26.47
N ALA A 647 11.50 -4.31 -26.17
CA ALA A 647 12.01 -4.50 -24.81
C ALA A 647 12.88 -3.31 -24.36
N ARG A 648 13.75 -2.80 -25.24
CA ARG A 648 14.57 -1.60 -24.97
C ARG A 648 13.69 -0.37 -24.74
N ALA A 649 12.67 -0.16 -25.58
CA ALA A 649 11.70 0.93 -25.43
C ALA A 649 11.00 0.89 -24.05
N ARG A 650 10.48 -0.28 -23.64
CA ARG A 650 9.85 -0.45 -22.31
C ARG A 650 10.84 -0.23 -21.16
N ALA A 651 12.10 -0.62 -21.34
CA ALA A 651 13.14 -0.44 -20.33
C ALA A 651 13.53 1.04 -20.14
N ILE A 652 13.46 1.85 -21.21
CA ILE A 652 13.60 3.31 -21.14
C ILE A 652 12.39 3.91 -20.42
N ASP A 653 11.17 3.51 -20.80
CA ASP A 653 9.93 4.03 -20.23
C ASP A 653 9.84 3.77 -18.72
N LEU A 654 10.22 2.56 -18.26
CA LEU A 654 10.27 2.23 -16.84
C LEU A 654 11.26 3.10 -16.06
N ARG A 655 12.43 3.40 -16.63
CA ARG A 655 13.42 4.27 -16.00
C ARG A 655 12.90 5.70 -15.89
N LEU A 656 12.24 6.21 -16.94
CA LEU A 656 11.57 7.51 -16.92
C LEU A 656 10.45 7.56 -15.86
N ASP A 657 9.61 6.53 -15.81
CA ASP A 657 8.47 6.43 -14.89
C ASP A 657 8.94 6.30 -13.42
N SER A 658 10.02 5.55 -13.14
CA SER A 658 10.53 5.32 -11.77
C SER A 658 10.90 6.58 -10.99
N ARG A 659 11.14 7.70 -11.68
CA ARG A 659 11.48 8.98 -11.08
C ARG A 659 10.42 9.52 -10.13
N VAL A 660 9.15 9.25 -10.40
CA VAL A 660 8.04 9.73 -9.55
C VAL A 660 8.13 9.13 -8.14
N VAL A 661 8.88 8.04 -8.00
CA VAL A 661 9.13 7.32 -6.76
C VAL A 661 10.50 7.66 -6.18
N LEU A 662 11.55 7.71 -7.01
CA LEU A 662 12.91 8.01 -6.57
C LEU A 662 13.08 9.45 -6.07
N ALA A 663 12.39 10.43 -6.66
CA ALA A 663 12.54 11.82 -6.27
C ALA A 663 12.03 12.08 -4.83
N PRO A 664 10.83 11.61 -4.44
CA PRO A 664 10.40 11.69 -3.04
C PRO A 664 11.29 10.93 -2.05
N LEU A 665 11.95 9.84 -2.47
CA LEU A 665 12.92 9.10 -1.65
C LEU A 665 14.27 9.82 -1.51
N GLY A 666 14.50 10.89 -2.28
CA GLY A 666 15.78 11.60 -2.29
C GLY A 666 16.89 10.89 -3.06
N GLU A 667 16.58 9.80 -3.79
CA GLU A 667 17.54 8.96 -4.50
C GLU A 667 17.95 9.55 -5.87
N TYR A 668 18.46 10.79 -5.88
CA TYR A 668 18.78 11.52 -7.11
C TYR A 668 19.95 10.94 -7.90
N ASP A 669 20.96 10.40 -7.22
CA ASP A 669 22.08 9.71 -7.87
C ASP A 669 21.60 8.51 -8.68
N ARG A 670 20.63 7.78 -8.13
CA ARG A 670 20.00 6.64 -8.79
C ARG A 670 19.15 7.07 -9.98
N ILE A 671 18.45 8.20 -9.89
CA ILE A 671 17.76 8.79 -11.06
C ILE A 671 18.79 9.11 -12.15
N LEU A 672 19.90 9.75 -11.82
CA LEU A 672 20.93 10.11 -12.80
C LEU A 672 21.52 8.87 -13.48
N GLN A 673 21.81 7.81 -12.71
CA GLN A 673 22.24 6.52 -13.25
C GLN A 673 21.21 5.95 -14.23
N TYR A 674 19.92 5.94 -13.86
CA TYR A 674 18.86 5.45 -14.74
C TYR A 674 18.69 6.31 -16.00
N MET A 675 18.86 7.63 -15.92
CA MET A 675 18.83 8.46 -17.12
C MET A 675 20.02 8.17 -18.05
N GLN A 676 21.21 7.91 -17.51
CA GLN A 676 22.39 7.53 -18.31
C GLN A 676 22.19 6.17 -19.00
N GLU A 677 21.67 5.17 -18.30
CA GLU A 677 21.33 3.88 -18.89
C GLU A 677 20.25 4.01 -19.98
N ALA A 678 19.22 4.83 -19.73
CA ALA A 678 18.15 5.10 -20.70
C ALA A 678 18.64 5.87 -21.93
N GLU A 679 19.62 6.78 -21.78
CA GLU A 679 20.23 7.53 -22.88
C GLU A 679 20.95 6.60 -23.85
N VAL A 680 21.72 5.64 -23.34
CA VAL A 680 22.41 4.62 -24.15
C VAL A 680 21.38 3.81 -24.94
N LEU A 681 20.34 3.29 -24.26
CA LEU A 681 19.29 2.51 -24.90
C LEU A 681 18.53 3.30 -25.96
N ALA A 682 18.21 4.58 -25.70
CA ALA A 682 17.49 5.43 -26.64
C ALA A 682 18.32 5.74 -27.90
N ARG A 683 19.63 5.96 -27.75
CA ARG A 683 20.56 6.14 -28.88
C ARG A 683 20.69 4.88 -29.71
N GLU A 684 20.84 3.72 -29.07
CA GLU A 684 20.92 2.43 -29.78
C GLU A 684 19.62 2.10 -30.52
N LEU A 685 18.47 2.48 -29.96
CA LEU A 685 17.16 2.31 -30.60
C LEU A 685 16.93 3.30 -31.76
N GLY A 686 17.67 4.42 -31.79
CA GLY A 686 17.42 5.53 -32.71
C GLY A 686 16.13 6.29 -32.41
N ASP A 687 15.55 6.15 -31.22
CA ASP A 687 14.30 6.78 -30.82
C ASP A 687 14.56 8.20 -30.28
N GLN A 688 14.45 9.18 -31.18
CA GLN A 688 14.66 10.59 -30.85
C GLN A 688 13.69 11.09 -29.78
N ARG A 689 12.43 10.63 -29.78
CA ARG A 689 11.43 11.09 -28.81
C ARG A 689 11.81 10.70 -27.40
N ARG A 690 12.14 9.42 -27.18
CA ARG A 690 12.62 8.93 -25.87
C ARG A 690 13.96 9.57 -25.48
N LEU A 691 14.87 9.74 -26.43
CA LEU A 691 16.14 10.42 -26.19
C LEU A 691 15.92 11.86 -25.70
N GLY A 692 15.03 12.62 -26.35
CA GLY A 692 14.68 13.98 -25.93
C GLY A 692 14.13 14.04 -24.51
N LEU A 693 13.21 13.14 -24.14
CA LEU A 693 12.66 13.04 -22.78
C LEU A 693 13.73 12.73 -21.72
N VAL A 694 14.62 11.77 -22.02
CA VAL A 694 15.73 11.39 -21.14
C VAL A 694 16.72 12.56 -20.95
N LEU A 695 17.11 13.21 -22.04
CA LEU A 695 18.06 14.33 -22.00
C LEU A 695 17.50 15.55 -21.27
N ALA A 696 16.22 15.88 -21.48
CA ALA A 696 15.54 16.96 -20.76
C ALA A 696 15.58 16.69 -19.24
N ASP A 697 15.37 15.43 -18.84
CA ASP A 697 15.47 15.09 -17.43
C ASP A 697 16.87 15.12 -16.85
N MET A 698 17.80 14.52 -17.60
CA MET A 698 19.19 14.44 -17.21
C MET A 698 19.76 15.85 -17.00
N GLY A 699 19.37 16.81 -17.84
CA GLY A 699 19.69 18.23 -17.66
C GLY A 699 19.27 18.77 -16.27
N ALA A 700 18.05 18.45 -15.82
CA ALA A 700 17.58 18.85 -14.50
C ALA A 700 18.40 18.23 -13.36
N ARG A 701 18.76 16.95 -13.49
CA ARG A 701 19.50 16.21 -12.44
C ARG A 701 20.96 16.62 -12.38
N LEU A 702 21.63 16.73 -13.52
CA LEU A 702 23.01 17.21 -13.63
C LEU A 702 23.18 18.60 -12.99
N ARG A 703 22.21 19.50 -13.20
CA ARG A 703 22.21 20.81 -12.54
C ARG A 703 22.10 20.67 -11.01
N ASN A 704 21.25 19.78 -10.50
CA ASN A 704 21.08 19.59 -9.07
C ASN A 704 22.37 19.10 -8.38
N VAL A 705 23.14 18.26 -9.05
CA VAL A 705 24.45 17.77 -8.57
C VAL A 705 25.63 18.70 -8.93
N GLY A 706 25.34 19.89 -9.49
CA GLY A 706 26.34 20.91 -9.81
C GLY A 706 27.16 20.67 -11.09
N GLU A 707 26.75 19.73 -11.95
CA GLU A 707 27.37 19.47 -13.26
C GLU A 707 26.78 20.35 -14.36
N HIS A 708 26.82 21.68 -14.16
CA HIS A 708 26.08 22.66 -14.96
C HIS A 708 26.44 22.67 -16.45
N ARG A 709 27.69 22.38 -16.82
CA ARG A 709 28.11 22.28 -18.23
C ARG A 709 27.45 21.10 -18.96
N ARG A 710 27.44 19.92 -18.32
CA ARG A 710 26.76 18.73 -18.86
C ARG A 710 25.25 18.95 -18.89
N ALA A 711 24.70 19.63 -17.88
CA ALA A 711 23.29 20.01 -17.86
C ALA A 711 22.91 20.88 -19.07
N LEU A 712 23.77 21.84 -19.42
CA LEU A 712 23.60 22.74 -20.55
C LEU A 712 23.66 21.99 -21.89
N GLU A 713 24.61 21.07 -22.04
CA GLU A 713 24.72 20.22 -23.24
C GLU A 713 23.49 19.31 -23.41
N ALA A 714 23.11 18.58 -22.36
CA ALA A 714 21.95 17.69 -22.39
C ALA A 714 20.65 18.45 -22.71
N SER A 715 20.43 19.60 -22.07
CA SER A 715 19.21 20.40 -22.30
C SER A 715 19.18 21.02 -23.70
N ARG A 716 20.34 21.40 -24.25
CA ARG A 716 20.44 21.90 -25.64
C ARG A 716 20.11 20.81 -26.65
N GLN A 717 20.64 19.61 -26.46
CA GLN A 717 20.32 18.47 -27.32
C GLN A 717 18.83 18.11 -27.23
N ALA A 718 18.26 18.09 -26.02
CA ALA A 718 16.83 17.85 -25.82
C ALA A 718 15.96 18.89 -26.56
N LEU A 719 16.34 20.18 -26.51
CA LEU A 719 15.60 21.25 -27.19
C LEU A 719 15.68 21.13 -28.71
N ALA A 720 16.85 20.76 -29.26
CA ALA A 720 17.01 20.52 -30.69
C ALA A 720 16.12 19.37 -31.17
N ILE A 721 16.17 18.24 -30.46
CA ILE A 721 15.33 17.07 -30.73
C ILE A 721 13.84 17.43 -30.66
N ALA A 722 13.41 18.15 -29.62
CA ALA A 722 12.01 18.55 -29.47
C ALA A 722 11.53 19.43 -30.63
N GLY A 723 12.40 20.32 -31.12
CA GLY A 723 12.12 21.17 -32.28
C GLY A 723 12.00 20.36 -33.57
N GLU A 724 12.87 19.37 -33.78
CA GLU A 724 12.80 18.47 -34.94
C GLU A 724 11.54 17.59 -34.94
N LEU A 725 11.11 17.13 -33.76
CA LEU A 725 9.92 16.31 -33.59
C LEU A 725 8.61 17.11 -33.62
N GLY A 726 8.67 18.43 -33.43
CA GLY A 726 7.49 19.28 -33.32
C GLY A 726 6.65 19.01 -32.06
N GLU A 727 7.26 18.54 -30.96
CA GLU A 727 6.56 18.28 -29.70
C GLU A 727 6.58 19.51 -28.77
N PRO A 728 5.47 20.25 -28.64
CA PRO A 728 5.48 21.55 -27.96
C PRO A 728 5.74 21.43 -26.46
N ASP A 729 5.25 20.37 -25.81
CA ASP A 729 5.47 20.15 -24.38
C ASP A 729 6.93 19.84 -24.08
N LEU A 730 7.54 18.92 -24.83
CA LEU A 730 8.96 18.63 -24.68
C LEU A 730 9.83 19.86 -24.99
N GLN A 731 9.44 20.66 -25.99
CA GLN A 731 10.15 21.89 -26.33
C GLN A 731 10.12 22.91 -25.20
N LEU A 732 8.96 23.09 -24.55
CA LEU A 732 8.84 23.98 -23.39
C LEU A 732 9.63 23.46 -22.19
N GLU A 733 9.58 22.15 -21.92
CA GLU A 733 10.35 21.56 -20.83
C GLU A 733 11.85 21.76 -21.08
N ALA A 734 12.35 21.34 -22.25
CA ALA A 734 13.76 21.43 -22.60
C ALA A 734 14.26 22.87 -22.58
N LYS A 735 13.48 23.83 -23.10
CA LYS A 735 13.82 25.26 -23.05
C LYS A 735 13.91 25.77 -21.61
N TYR A 736 12.96 25.42 -20.76
CA TYR A 736 13.02 25.77 -19.33
C TYR A 736 14.25 25.18 -18.63
N ARG A 737 14.56 23.90 -18.86
CA ARG A 737 15.75 23.25 -18.27
C ARG A 737 17.05 23.92 -18.75
N LEU A 738 17.10 24.27 -20.04
CA LEU A 738 18.23 24.98 -20.62
C LEU A 738 18.39 26.38 -20.02
N ALA A 739 17.30 27.12 -19.83
CA ALA A 739 17.31 28.43 -19.17
C ALA A 739 17.88 28.35 -17.74
N GLN A 740 17.50 27.31 -16.98
CA GLN A 740 18.06 27.04 -15.65
C GLN A 740 19.57 26.74 -15.69
N ALA A 741 20.04 26.01 -16.71
CA ALA A 741 21.46 25.74 -16.90
C ALA A 741 22.24 27.01 -17.29
N HIS A 742 21.68 27.88 -18.14
CA HIS A 742 22.27 29.18 -18.47
C HIS A 742 22.40 30.08 -17.23
N PHE A 743 21.36 30.13 -16.39
CA PHE A 743 21.43 30.83 -15.12
C PHE A 743 22.58 30.31 -14.24
N ALA A 744 22.69 28.99 -14.09
CA ALA A 744 23.70 28.37 -13.25
C ALA A 744 25.14 28.71 -13.71
N VAL A 745 25.40 28.79 -15.02
CA VAL A 745 26.73 29.18 -15.55
C VAL A 745 26.92 30.71 -15.65
N GLY A 746 25.93 31.51 -15.28
CA GLY A 746 25.98 32.97 -15.28
C GLY A 746 25.64 33.64 -16.62
N ASP A 747 25.06 32.93 -17.58
CA ASP A 747 24.53 33.54 -18.81
C ASP A 747 23.10 34.06 -18.55
N LEU A 748 23.02 35.15 -17.80
CA LEU A 748 21.75 35.73 -17.36
C LEU A 748 20.91 36.26 -18.53
N GLY A 749 21.55 36.70 -19.61
CA GLY A 749 20.87 37.18 -20.81
C GLY A 749 20.10 36.08 -21.52
N ALA A 750 20.77 34.96 -21.84
CA ALA A 750 20.11 33.81 -22.47
C ALA A 750 19.03 33.20 -21.56
N ALA A 751 19.31 33.09 -20.25
CA ALA A 751 18.34 32.59 -19.28
C ALA A 751 17.07 33.47 -19.25
N THR A 752 17.21 34.81 -19.24
CA THR A 752 16.07 35.74 -19.27
C THR A 752 15.19 35.52 -20.50
N SER A 753 15.79 35.57 -21.69
CA SER A 753 15.07 35.41 -22.97
C SER A 753 14.30 34.10 -23.00
N MET A 754 14.95 33.00 -22.61
CA MET A 754 14.33 31.68 -22.63
C MET A 754 13.17 31.55 -21.64
N PHE A 755 13.29 32.09 -20.41
CA PHE A 755 12.18 32.07 -19.46
C PHE A 755 11.02 32.97 -19.91
N GLU A 756 11.29 34.13 -20.51
CA GLU A 756 10.26 35.02 -21.08
C GLU A 756 9.49 34.31 -22.20
N GLU A 757 10.20 33.66 -23.13
CA GLU A 757 9.61 32.88 -24.21
C GLU A 757 8.76 31.71 -23.68
N THR A 758 9.27 30.98 -22.69
CA THR A 758 8.52 29.87 -22.07
C THR A 758 7.28 30.38 -21.32
N ALA A 759 7.38 31.48 -20.57
CA ALA A 759 6.25 32.09 -19.88
C ALA A 759 5.17 32.57 -20.87
N ALA A 760 5.56 33.22 -21.96
CA ALA A 760 4.66 33.65 -23.01
C ALA A 760 3.96 32.48 -23.70
N ALA A 761 4.68 31.40 -23.99
CA ALA A 761 4.12 30.20 -24.60
C ALA A 761 3.11 29.49 -23.69
N PHE A 762 3.30 29.49 -22.37
CA PHE A 762 2.29 29.00 -21.43
C PHE A 762 1.06 29.90 -21.38
N ALA A 763 1.24 31.22 -21.39
CA ALA A 763 0.13 32.17 -21.39
C ALA A 763 -0.77 32.07 -22.64
N ALA A 764 -0.21 31.61 -23.77
CA ALA A 764 -0.94 31.40 -25.02
C ALA A 764 -1.80 30.12 -25.05
N ARG A 765 -1.71 29.24 -24.03
CA ARG A 765 -2.53 28.01 -23.98
C ARG A 765 -3.95 28.32 -23.49
N VAL A 766 -4.95 27.86 -24.25
CA VAL A 766 -6.38 28.09 -23.98
C VAL A 766 -6.93 27.20 -22.86
N GLU A 767 -6.33 26.02 -22.64
CA GLU A 767 -6.72 25.08 -21.58
C GLU A 767 -5.64 24.98 -20.49
N LEU A 768 -6.08 25.01 -19.22
CA LEU A 768 -5.23 24.61 -18.09
C LEU A 768 -4.97 23.11 -18.24
N ALA A 769 -3.70 22.73 -18.43
CA ALA A 769 -3.29 21.33 -18.41
C ALA A 769 -3.80 20.65 -17.12
N PRO A 770 -4.25 19.38 -17.20
CA PRO A 770 -4.88 18.70 -16.08
C PRO A 770 -4.00 18.76 -14.82
N PRO A 771 -4.58 19.00 -13.63
CA PRO A 771 -3.85 19.05 -12.37
C PRO A 771 -3.52 17.63 -11.90
N VAL A 772 -2.62 16.92 -12.59
CA VAL A 772 -2.40 15.50 -12.29
C VAL A 772 -0.94 15.09 -12.41
N SER A 773 -0.35 14.68 -11.28
CA SER A 773 0.99 14.08 -11.15
C SER A 773 1.03 12.58 -11.51
N SER A 774 -0.06 12.02 -12.03
CA SER A 774 -0.20 10.59 -12.35
C SER A 774 -0.14 10.25 -13.85
N VAL A 775 0.14 11.23 -14.73
CA VAL A 775 0.39 10.93 -16.15
C VAL A 775 1.81 10.36 -16.26
N PRO A 776 1.99 9.16 -16.82
CA PRO A 776 3.31 8.59 -17.02
C PRO A 776 4.18 9.50 -17.91
N ARG A 777 5.43 9.74 -17.53
CA ARG A 777 6.26 10.74 -18.20
C ARG A 777 6.57 10.38 -19.66
N HIS A 778 6.64 9.09 -19.99
CA HIS A 778 6.83 8.66 -21.38
C HIS A 778 5.70 9.13 -22.32
N GLN A 779 4.56 9.59 -21.79
CA GLN A 779 3.48 10.21 -22.58
C GLN A 779 3.80 11.67 -22.97
N GLY A 780 4.80 12.31 -22.36
CA GLY A 780 5.34 13.61 -22.78
C GLY A 780 4.53 14.84 -22.39
N ALA A 781 3.42 14.67 -21.65
CA ALA A 781 2.57 15.77 -21.22
C ALA A 781 3.22 16.59 -20.10
N LEU A 782 3.24 17.92 -20.26
CA LEU A 782 3.72 18.84 -19.22
C LEU A 782 2.62 19.12 -18.17
N PRO A 783 2.89 18.91 -16.86
CA PRO A 783 1.92 19.24 -15.83
C PRO A 783 1.60 20.73 -15.75
N GLY A 784 0.36 21.06 -15.39
CA GLY A 784 -0.10 22.46 -15.29
C GLY A 784 0.74 23.35 -14.36
N PHE A 785 1.26 22.80 -13.27
CA PHE A 785 2.09 23.54 -12.31
C PHE A 785 3.37 24.17 -12.91
N PHE A 786 3.83 23.67 -14.05
CA PHE A 786 5.01 24.18 -14.73
C PHE A 786 4.84 25.63 -15.21
N GLN A 787 3.60 26.11 -15.36
CA GLN A 787 3.32 27.49 -15.78
C GLN A 787 3.83 28.54 -14.76
N ALA A 788 3.84 28.22 -13.47
CA ALA A 788 4.30 29.15 -12.43
C ALA A 788 5.84 29.27 -12.40
N TRP A 789 6.56 28.24 -12.84
CA TRP A 789 8.00 28.14 -12.65
C TRP A 789 8.82 29.16 -13.44
N PRO A 790 8.58 29.40 -14.74
CA PRO A 790 9.28 30.46 -15.48
C PRO A 790 9.13 31.82 -14.82
N HIS A 791 7.95 32.13 -14.28
CA HIS A 791 7.68 33.38 -13.56
C HIS A 791 8.48 33.48 -12.25
N ALA A 792 8.57 32.39 -11.47
CA ALA A 792 9.38 32.37 -10.26
C ALA A 792 10.88 32.59 -10.56
N TRP A 793 11.41 31.95 -11.60
CA TRP A 793 12.79 32.13 -12.04
C TRP A 793 13.07 33.54 -12.60
N LEU A 794 12.14 34.11 -13.38
CA LEU A 794 12.25 35.48 -13.85
C LEU A 794 12.28 36.48 -12.70
N GLY A 795 11.46 36.27 -11.65
CA GLY A 795 11.52 37.07 -10.43
C GLY A 795 12.94 37.12 -9.86
N LEU A 796 13.51 35.95 -9.56
CA LEU A 796 14.87 35.84 -9.00
C LEU A 796 15.96 36.41 -9.93
N LEU A 797 15.87 36.15 -11.24
CA LEU A 797 16.89 36.60 -12.18
C LEU A 797 16.85 38.13 -12.33
N LEU A 798 15.65 38.69 -12.55
CA LEU A 798 15.46 40.13 -12.74
C LEU A 798 15.82 40.92 -11.46
N SER A 799 15.65 40.33 -10.27
CA SER A 799 16.13 40.96 -9.03
C SER A 799 17.65 41.04 -8.99
N HIS A 800 18.37 39.99 -9.40
CA HIS A 800 19.84 40.04 -9.53
C HIS A 800 20.32 41.09 -10.55
N LEU A 801 19.54 41.35 -11.61
CA LEU A 801 19.84 42.41 -12.58
C LEU A 801 19.44 43.82 -12.10
N GLY A 802 18.78 43.94 -10.95
CA GLY A 802 18.28 45.21 -10.41
C GLY A 802 17.02 45.75 -11.11
N ARG A 803 16.27 44.88 -11.82
CA ARG A 803 14.99 45.20 -12.48
C ARG A 803 13.82 44.84 -11.57
N PHE A 804 13.77 45.44 -10.38
CA PHE A 804 12.88 45.01 -9.28
C PHE A 804 11.38 45.10 -9.59
N GLU A 805 10.93 46.11 -10.34
CA GLU A 805 9.51 46.23 -10.71
C GLU A 805 9.05 45.07 -11.61
N GLN A 806 9.87 44.68 -12.59
CA GLN A 806 9.58 43.51 -13.42
C GLN A 806 9.70 42.21 -12.60
N ALA A 807 10.72 42.13 -11.73
CA ALA A 807 10.92 40.98 -10.86
C ALA A 807 9.68 40.70 -9.97
N LEU A 808 9.11 41.74 -9.36
CA LEU A 808 7.91 41.64 -8.53
C LEU A 808 6.69 41.21 -9.35
N GLN A 809 6.47 41.80 -10.53
CA GLN A 809 5.37 41.40 -11.41
C GLN A 809 5.42 39.90 -11.74
N HIS A 810 6.60 39.37 -12.06
CA HIS A 810 6.77 37.95 -12.33
C HIS A 810 6.59 37.09 -11.06
N ALA A 811 7.16 37.49 -9.92
CA ALA A 811 7.01 36.75 -8.66
C ALA A 811 5.54 36.68 -8.18
N GLU A 812 4.81 37.79 -8.25
CA GLU A 812 3.37 37.85 -7.95
C GLU A 812 2.56 36.99 -8.92
N ARG A 813 2.94 36.99 -10.21
CA ARG A 813 2.29 36.13 -11.20
C ARG A 813 2.50 34.64 -10.90
N ALA A 814 3.70 34.26 -10.48
CA ALA A 814 3.98 32.89 -10.02
C ALA A 814 3.08 32.51 -8.84
N MET A 815 2.95 33.39 -7.84
CA MET A 815 2.07 33.21 -6.69
C MET A 815 0.59 33.05 -7.09
N GLN A 816 0.09 33.87 -8.02
CA GLN A 816 -1.29 33.75 -8.51
C GLN A 816 -1.55 32.42 -9.21
N ILE A 817 -0.61 31.97 -10.07
CA ILE A 817 -0.75 30.70 -10.79
C ILE A 817 -0.69 29.54 -9.79
N ALA A 818 0.30 29.55 -8.88
CA ALA A 818 0.46 28.54 -7.85
C ALA A 818 -0.78 28.42 -6.94
N GLY A 819 -1.36 29.56 -6.55
CA GLY A 819 -2.59 29.62 -5.74
C GLY A 819 -3.81 29.01 -6.43
N ARG A 820 -3.97 29.20 -7.75
CA ARG A 820 -5.05 28.58 -8.52
C ARG A 820 -4.90 27.06 -8.65
N MET A 821 -3.65 26.58 -8.70
CA MET A 821 -3.34 25.16 -8.87
C MET A 821 -3.39 24.38 -7.56
N ASN A 822 -3.34 25.08 -6.42
CA ASN A 822 -3.31 24.49 -5.08
C ASN A 822 -2.26 23.37 -4.92
N HIS A 823 -1.11 23.52 -5.61
CA HIS A 823 -0.02 22.55 -5.59
C HIS A 823 1.04 23.01 -4.57
N PRO A 824 1.24 22.31 -3.43
CA PRO A 824 2.03 22.81 -2.31
C PRO A 824 3.48 23.12 -2.65
N HIS A 825 4.16 22.24 -3.40
CA HIS A 825 5.55 22.47 -3.80
C HIS A 825 5.70 23.73 -4.66
N THR A 826 4.77 23.96 -5.59
CA THR A 826 4.81 25.15 -6.46
C THR A 826 4.48 26.42 -5.68
N LEU A 827 3.61 26.33 -4.67
CA LEU A 827 3.38 27.44 -3.73
C LEU A 827 4.64 27.76 -2.93
N ILE A 828 5.35 26.76 -2.40
CA ILE A 828 6.62 26.95 -1.67
C ILE A 828 7.65 27.66 -2.55
N GLU A 829 7.83 27.21 -3.80
CA GLU A 829 8.76 27.84 -4.75
C GLU A 829 8.36 29.29 -5.08
N ALA A 830 7.06 29.57 -5.22
CA ALA A 830 6.58 30.92 -5.49
C ALA A 830 6.81 31.87 -4.28
N HIS A 831 6.62 31.39 -3.04
CA HIS A 831 6.98 32.16 -1.84
C HIS A 831 8.50 32.40 -1.77
N ALA A 832 9.31 31.38 -2.07
CA ALA A 832 10.76 31.53 -2.08
C ALA A 832 11.22 32.59 -3.10
N ALA A 833 10.62 32.61 -4.29
CA ALA A 833 10.93 33.61 -5.31
C ALA A 833 10.51 35.03 -4.88
N LEU A 834 9.26 35.23 -4.44
CA LEU A 834 8.77 36.54 -4.01
C LEU A 834 9.53 37.08 -2.78
N GLY A 835 9.83 36.21 -1.82
CA GLY A 835 10.65 36.56 -0.66
C GLY A 835 12.07 36.94 -1.06
N ALA A 836 12.68 36.23 -2.01
CA ALA A 836 14.01 36.56 -2.53
C ALA A 836 14.04 37.91 -3.27
N VAL A 837 13.03 38.21 -4.10
CA VAL A 837 12.91 39.51 -4.77
C VAL A 837 12.80 40.66 -3.75
N SER A 838 11.93 40.48 -2.74
CA SER A 838 11.72 41.47 -1.68
C SER A 838 12.98 41.70 -0.85
N LEU A 839 13.70 40.62 -0.51
CA LEU A 839 14.97 40.65 0.19
C LEU A 839 16.05 41.42 -0.59
N GLU A 840 16.24 41.11 -1.89
CA GLU A 840 17.23 41.77 -2.73
C GLU A 840 16.90 43.26 -2.95
N ARG A 841 15.61 43.63 -3.01
CA ARG A 841 15.18 45.04 -3.07
C ARG A 841 15.44 45.79 -1.76
N GLY A 842 15.51 45.06 -0.64
CA GLY A 842 15.68 45.60 0.71
C GLY A 842 14.38 45.76 1.50
N ASP A 843 13.25 45.21 1.02
CA ASP A 843 11.95 45.30 1.69
C ASP A 843 11.84 44.21 2.77
N LEU A 844 12.61 44.35 3.85
CA LEU A 844 12.84 43.29 4.84
C LEU A 844 11.56 42.78 5.53
N GLN A 845 10.59 43.68 5.81
CA GLN A 845 9.31 43.31 6.42
C GLN A 845 8.48 42.41 5.50
N GLU A 846 8.43 42.74 4.21
CA GLU A 846 7.69 41.95 3.23
C GLU A 846 8.39 40.63 2.96
N ALA A 847 9.73 40.63 2.88
CA ALA A 847 10.51 39.40 2.75
C ALA A 847 10.27 38.45 3.95
N GLU A 848 10.29 38.96 5.17
CA GLU A 848 9.98 38.19 6.39
C GLU A 848 8.59 37.56 6.31
N ARG A 849 7.56 38.38 6.06
CA ARG A 849 6.16 37.94 5.94
C ARG A 849 5.99 36.82 4.90
N VAL A 850 6.60 36.98 3.72
CA VAL A 850 6.47 36.00 2.63
C VAL A 850 7.22 34.71 2.93
N PHE A 851 8.43 34.77 3.51
CA PHE A 851 9.15 33.57 3.90
C PHE A 851 8.44 32.81 5.04
N GLU A 852 7.89 33.51 6.03
CA GLU A 852 7.09 32.90 7.10
C GLU A 852 5.84 32.20 6.54
N GLN A 853 5.15 32.81 5.58
CA GLN A 853 4.01 32.18 4.90
C GLN A 853 4.43 30.92 4.14
N GLY A 854 5.55 30.97 3.42
CA GLY A 854 6.11 29.80 2.75
C GLY A 854 6.47 28.68 3.74
N ILE A 855 7.06 29.03 4.89
CA ILE A 855 7.42 28.06 5.94
C ILE A 855 6.16 27.51 6.63
N ALA A 856 5.11 28.31 6.78
CA ALA A 856 3.84 27.86 7.35
C ALA A 856 3.12 26.82 6.47
N LEU A 857 3.40 26.81 5.15
CA LEU A 857 2.95 25.75 4.25
C LEU A 857 3.70 24.43 4.46
N LEU A 858 4.89 24.46 5.04
CA LEU A 858 5.63 23.25 5.41
C LEU A 858 4.98 22.64 6.66
N ARG A 859 4.41 21.43 6.52
CA ARG A 859 3.69 20.77 7.61
C ARG A 859 4.64 20.13 8.61
N ARG A 860 4.18 19.98 9.87
CA ARG A 860 4.98 19.40 10.96
C ARG A 860 5.54 18.02 10.56
N GLY A 861 6.86 17.90 10.50
CA GLY A 861 7.56 16.65 10.18
C GLY A 861 8.08 16.53 8.74
N SER A 862 7.80 17.48 7.84
CA SER A 862 8.42 17.52 6.51
C SER A 862 9.87 18.02 6.57
N ALA A 863 10.72 17.60 5.62
CA ALA A 863 12.00 18.24 5.40
C ALA A 863 11.77 19.73 5.12
N ARG A 864 12.46 20.62 5.85
CA ARG A 864 12.29 22.06 5.68
C ARG A 864 12.94 22.52 4.37
N ASP A 865 12.28 23.43 3.66
CA ASP A 865 12.84 24.02 2.44
C ASP A 865 14.02 24.94 2.80
N VAL A 866 15.22 24.60 2.34
CA VAL A 866 16.44 25.33 2.70
C VAL A 866 16.52 26.73 2.10
N ASN A 867 15.80 27.02 1.01
CA ASN A 867 15.82 28.34 0.39
C ASN A 867 14.97 29.30 1.20
N LEU A 868 13.80 28.86 1.67
CA LEU A 868 12.98 29.60 2.62
C LEU A 868 13.73 29.84 3.94
N LEU A 869 14.35 28.79 4.51
CA LEU A 869 15.14 28.93 5.74
C LEU A 869 16.32 29.89 5.57
N SER A 870 17.05 29.77 4.46
CA SER A 870 18.17 30.66 4.18
C SER A 870 17.73 32.11 3.98
N GLY A 871 16.62 32.32 3.28
CA GLY A 871 16.02 33.63 3.07
C GLY A 871 15.62 34.29 4.38
N LEU A 872 14.79 33.61 5.18
CA LEU A 872 14.31 34.11 6.48
C LEU A 872 15.48 34.35 7.45
N GLY A 873 16.41 33.40 7.55
CA GLY A 873 17.59 33.54 8.39
C GLY A 873 18.44 34.75 8.00
N TYR A 874 18.58 35.05 6.71
CA TYR A 874 19.31 36.23 6.26
C TYR A 874 18.56 37.54 6.50
N VAL A 875 17.23 37.55 6.39
CA VAL A 875 16.38 38.70 6.80
C VAL A 875 16.56 38.99 8.29
N HIS A 876 16.54 37.98 9.14
CA HIS A 876 16.81 38.15 10.58
C HIS A 876 18.21 38.67 10.85
N ALA A 877 19.22 38.18 10.12
CA ALA A 877 20.60 38.65 10.25
C ALA A 877 20.74 40.13 9.88
N LEU A 878 20.15 40.56 8.74
CA LEU A 878 20.11 41.97 8.32
C LEU A 878 19.35 42.87 9.30
N SER A 879 18.37 42.32 10.01
CA SER A 879 17.58 43.00 11.03
C SER A 879 18.26 43.02 12.42
N GLY A 880 19.48 42.48 12.54
CA GLY A 880 20.23 42.41 13.81
C GLY A 880 19.79 41.28 14.76
N ARG A 881 18.82 40.44 14.37
CA ARG A 881 18.31 39.30 15.16
C ARG A 881 19.19 38.06 14.98
N LEU A 882 20.47 38.17 15.34
CA LEU A 882 21.47 37.13 15.07
C LEU A 882 21.21 35.79 15.80
N ALA A 883 20.59 35.84 16.98
CA ALA A 883 20.23 34.64 17.74
C ALA A 883 19.16 33.78 17.04
N GLU A 884 18.25 34.42 16.30
CA GLU A 884 17.21 33.75 15.51
C GLU A 884 17.74 33.37 14.12
N ALA A 885 18.64 34.18 13.56
CA ALA A 885 19.22 33.96 12.23
C ALA A 885 20.13 32.73 12.13
N LEU A 886 21.06 32.56 13.07
CA LEU A 886 22.11 31.54 12.99
C LEU A 886 21.54 30.10 12.94
N PRO A 887 20.58 29.69 13.78
CA PRO A 887 20.00 28.35 13.70
C PRO A 887 19.38 28.05 12.32
N LEU A 888 18.66 29.00 11.73
CA LEU A 888 18.02 28.84 10.41
C LEU A 888 19.06 28.72 9.30
N LEU A 889 20.11 29.56 9.32
CA LEU A 889 21.18 29.54 8.32
C LEU A 889 22.08 28.30 8.45
N GLU A 890 22.40 27.88 9.68
CA GLU A 890 23.14 26.64 9.93
C GLU A 890 22.36 25.41 9.46
N GLU A 891 21.04 25.36 9.71
CA GLU A 891 20.15 24.31 9.21
C GLU A 891 20.11 24.31 7.67
N ALA A 892 19.99 25.49 7.04
CA ALA A 892 19.96 25.62 5.59
C ALA A 892 21.27 25.19 4.89
N VAL A 893 22.42 25.35 5.57
CA VAL A 893 23.75 24.92 5.06
C VAL A 893 24.03 23.45 5.36
N LYS A 894 23.67 22.96 6.55
CA LYS A 894 23.77 21.52 6.89
C LYS A 894 22.95 20.68 5.91
N GLY A 895 21.75 21.18 5.57
CA GLY A 895 20.81 20.51 4.69
C GLY A 895 20.23 19.23 5.28
N GLY A 896 19.05 18.83 4.79
CA GLY A 896 18.61 17.44 4.84
C GLY A 896 19.08 16.68 3.60
N PRO A 897 18.77 15.38 3.46
CA PRO A 897 19.06 14.59 2.24
C PRO A 897 18.34 15.07 0.95
N SER A 898 17.75 16.27 0.93
CA SER A 898 17.00 16.79 -0.23
C SER A 898 17.89 17.51 -1.26
N ILE A 899 17.37 17.63 -2.50
CA ILE A 899 17.97 18.20 -3.73
C ILE A 899 18.88 19.41 -3.51
N SER A 900 18.52 20.26 -2.56
CA SER A 900 19.29 21.48 -2.31
C SER A 900 20.67 21.21 -1.73
N ALA A 901 20.95 20.06 -1.12
CA ALA A 901 22.26 19.74 -0.56
C ALA A 901 23.34 19.38 -1.60
N MET A 902 23.00 19.23 -2.89
CA MET A 902 23.88 18.57 -3.88
C MET A 902 24.63 19.49 -4.86
N GLY A 903 24.53 20.82 -4.75
CA GLY A 903 25.46 21.73 -5.45
C GLY A 903 24.87 23.08 -5.80
N SER A 904 23.68 23.11 -6.40
CA SER A 904 23.07 24.36 -6.85
C SER A 904 22.63 25.24 -5.68
N GLY A 905 23.23 26.43 -5.56
CA GLY A 905 22.86 27.44 -4.56
C GLY A 905 23.32 27.13 -3.13
N LEU A 906 24.21 26.14 -2.92
CA LEU A 906 24.86 25.95 -1.61
C LEU A 906 25.87 27.08 -1.33
N ALA A 907 26.59 27.54 -2.35
CA ALA A 907 27.55 28.63 -2.23
C ALA A 907 26.91 29.94 -1.73
N VAL A 908 25.70 30.30 -2.22
CA VAL A 908 24.98 31.49 -1.73
C VAL A 908 24.51 31.33 -0.28
N ARG A 909 24.08 30.13 0.13
CA ARG A 909 23.69 29.84 1.52
C ARG A 909 24.88 29.93 2.48
N MET A 910 26.03 29.37 2.08
CA MET A 910 27.28 29.51 2.81
C MET A 910 27.71 30.97 2.92
N SER A 911 27.52 31.76 1.86
CA SER A 911 27.81 33.20 1.87
C SER A 911 26.93 33.95 2.88
N ARG A 912 25.61 33.69 2.89
CA ARG A 912 24.68 34.29 3.86
C ARG A 912 25.00 33.89 5.31
N LEU A 913 25.36 32.62 5.54
CA LEU A 913 25.81 32.16 6.86
C LEU A 913 27.13 32.83 7.29
N ALA A 914 28.05 33.04 6.35
CA ALA A 914 29.30 33.73 6.62
C ALA A 914 29.09 35.20 7.00
N ASP A 915 28.20 35.92 6.30
CA ASP A 915 27.78 37.28 6.68
C ASP A 915 27.20 37.31 8.11
N ALA A 916 26.32 36.37 8.46
CA ALA A 916 25.75 36.29 9.81
C ALA A 916 26.79 35.98 10.89
N TYR A 917 27.74 35.07 10.64
CA TYR A 917 28.85 34.82 11.56
C TYR A 917 29.74 36.05 11.74
N HIS A 918 29.97 36.80 10.66
CA HIS A 918 30.74 38.03 10.71
C HIS A 918 30.08 39.07 11.61
N TRP A 919 28.78 39.31 11.45
CA TRP A 919 28.03 40.23 12.31
C TRP A 919 27.92 39.74 13.76
N ALA A 920 27.99 38.43 13.99
CA ALA A 920 28.08 37.83 15.33
C ALA A 920 29.49 37.85 15.95
N GLY A 921 30.50 38.39 15.25
CA GLY A 921 31.89 38.42 15.72
C GLY A 921 32.64 37.08 15.62
N ARG A 922 32.06 36.06 15.00
CA ARG A 922 32.63 34.72 14.80
C ARG A 922 33.50 34.67 13.53
N ILE A 923 34.57 35.48 13.50
CA ILE A 923 35.37 35.75 12.29
C ILE A 923 35.99 34.49 11.67
N ALA A 924 36.51 33.57 12.49
CA ALA A 924 37.11 32.34 11.98
C ALA A 924 36.10 31.45 11.24
N GLU A 925 34.86 31.41 11.72
CA GLU A 925 33.76 30.66 11.08
C GLU A 925 33.28 31.36 9.81
N ALA A 926 33.14 32.69 9.87
CA ALA A 926 32.79 33.50 8.72
C ALA A 926 33.77 33.27 7.54
N LEU A 927 35.09 33.36 7.80
CA LEU A 927 36.12 33.14 6.78
C LEU A 927 36.12 31.72 6.21
N ARG A 928 35.92 30.69 7.04
CA ARG A 928 35.81 29.30 6.56
C ARG A 928 34.64 29.14 5.60
N HIS A 929 33.45 29.62 5.96
CA HIS A 929 32.27 29.49 5.11
C HIS A 929 32.36 30.35 3.83
N ALA A 930 32.85 31.58 3.91
CA ALA A 930 33.02 32.44 2.74
C ALA A 930 34.08 31.90 1.76
N SER A 931 35.20 31.37 2.25
CA SER A 931 36.23 30.77 1.40
C SER A 931 35.73 29.48 0.75
N GLY A 932 35.07 28.62 1.51
CA GLY A 932 34.43 27.41 0.98
C GLY A 932 33.34 27.71 -0.06
N ALA A 933 32.61 28.82 0.09
CA ALA A 933 31.63 29.27 -0.90
C ALA A 933 32.29 29.64 -2.25
N ILE A 934 33.44 30.32 -2.23
CA ILE A 934 34.21 30.66 -3.45
C ILE A 934 34.73 29.38 -4.11
N GLU A 935 35.33 28.47 -3.34
CA GLU A 935 35.83 27.19 -3.87
C GLU A 935 34.72 26.37 -4.53
N LEU A 936 33.56 26.28 -3.87
CA LEU A 936 32.41 25.55 -4.39
C LEU A 936 31.84 26.20 -5.65
N ALA A 937 31.66 27.52 -5.65
CA ALA A 937 31.15 28.25 -6.82
C ALA A 937 32.09 28.09 -8.02
N ARG A 938 33.41 28.18 -7.83
CA ARG A 938 34.40 27.96 -8.89
C ARG A 938 34.40 26.52 -9.41
N LYS A 939 34.34 25.54 -8.49
CA LYS A 939 34.28 24.11 -8.83
C LYS A 939 33.10 23.79 -9.75
N HIS A 940 31.94 24.38 -9.48
CA HIS A 940 30.72 24.16 -10.25
C HIS A 940 30.50 25.18 -11.38
N HIS A 941 31.38 26.17 -11.53
CA HIS A 941 31.26 27.28 -12.48
C HIS A 941 30.02 28.17 -12.26
N GLU A 942 29.62 28.37 -11.00
CA GLU A 942 28.50 29.21 -10.58
C GLU A 942 28.89 30.68 -10.49
N ARG A 943 29.01 31.36 -11.63
CA ARG A 943 29.55 32.73 -11.70
C ARG A 943 28.75 33.75 -10.86
N VAL A 944 27.42 33.62 -10.78
CA VAL A 944 26.58 34.47 -9.92
C VAL A 944 26.95 34.29 -8.45
N ASN A 945 27.08 33.04 -8.00
CA ASN A 945 27.39 32.72 -6.62
C ASN A 945 28.86 33.05 -6.28
N GLU A 946 29.77 32.92 -7.24
CA GLU A 946 31.17 33.35 -7.09
C GLU A 946 31.25 34.87 -6.82
N ALA A 947 30.51 35.67 -7.60
CA ALA A 947 30.48 37.12 -7.40
C ALA A 947 29.98 37.50 -5.99
N ILE A 948 28.91 36.85 -5.53
CA ILE A 948 28.34 37.06 -4.19
C ILE A 948 29.32 36.63 -3.09
N ALA A 949 29.97 35.47 -3.25
CA ALA A 949 30.92 34.93 -2.29
C ALA A 949 32.19 35.79 -2.18
N LEU A 950 32.68 36.33 -3.30
CA LEU A 950 33.81 37.29 -3.32
C LEU A 950 33.49 38.56 -2.53
N ARG A 951 32.29 39.14 -2.71
CA ARG A 951 31.83 40.29 -1.92
C ARG A 951 31.74 39.95 -0.43
N THR A 952 31.26 38.76 -0.11
CA THR A 952 31.16 38.25 1.28
C THR A 952 32.53 38.15 1.93
N VAL A 953 33.49 37.48 1.28
CA VAL A 953 34.84 37.33 1.84
C VAL A 953 35.55 38.69 1.95
N ALA A 954 35.27 39.63 1.04
CA ALA A 954 35.78 41.00 1.10
C ALA A 954 35.32 41.73 2.37
N GLU A 955 34.02 41.69 2.68
CA GLU A 955 33.44 42.33 3.88
C GLU A 955 34.06 41.77 5.16
N ILE A 956 34.26 40.46 5.22
CA ILE A 956 34.83 39.79 6.40
C ILE A 956 36.33 40.13 6.54
N THR A 957 37.07 40.12 5.43
CA THR A 957 38.51 40.38 5.40
C THR A 957 38.83 41.85 5.66
N ALA A 958 37.89 42.76 5.39
CA ALA A 958 38.05 44.21 5.59
C ALA A 958 38.36 44.61 7.05
N VAL A 959 38.14 43.73 8.02
CA VAL A 959 38.49 43.97 9.44
C VAL A 959 39.96 43.65 9.72
N SER A 960 40.57 42.72 9.00
CA SER A 960 41.92 42.20 9.28
C SER A 960 42.98 42.58 8.24
N ASP A 961 42.60 42.70 6.96
CA ASP A 961 43.52 42.94 5.85
C ASP A 961 42.83 43.78 4.76
N ALA A 962 43.08 45.09 4.79
CA ALA A 962 42.44 46.04 3.90
C ALA A 962 42.80 45.84 2.42
N THR A 963 44.08 45.58 2.13
CA THR A 963 44.58 45.39 0.76
C THR A 963 43.94 44.16 0.12
N ARG A 964 43.85 43.05 0.87
CA ARG A 964 43.23 41.83 0.39
C ARG A 964 41.72 41.97 0.22
N ALA A 965 41.06 42.68 1.14
CA ALA A 965 39.63 42.99 1.03
C ALA A 965 39.32 43.84 -0.22
N GLU A 966 40.14 44.85 -0.50
CA GLU A 966 40.00 45.68 -1.71
C GLU A 966 40.11 44.85 -2.99
N GLY A 967 41.07 43.92 -3.04
CA GLY A 967 41.19 42.96 -4.16
C GLY A 967 39.92 42.12 -4.36
N TYR A 968 39.36 41.56 -3.29
CA TYR A 968 38.13 40.77 -3.39
C TYR A 968 36.90 41.59 -3.81
N TYR A 969 36.76 42.85 -3.35
CA TYR A 969 35.71 43.74 -3.85
C TYR A 969 35.90 44.09 -5.32
N ALA A 970 37.14 44.30 -5.77
CA ALA A 970 37.43 44.56 -7.18
C ALA A 970 37.03 43.36 -8.05
N ASP A 971 37.45 42.15 -7.69
CA ASP A 971 37.09 40.91 -8.39
C ASP A 971 35.57 40.71 -8.45
N SER A 972 34.89 40.86 -7.31
CA SER A 972 33.42 40.75 -7.24
C SER A 972 32.74 41.79 -8.14
N ARG A 973 33.20 43.05 -8.12
CA ARG A 973 32.62 44.13 -8.93
C ARG A 973 32.84 43.92 -10.43
N VAL A 974 34.02 43.42 -10.83
CA VAL A 974 34.30 43.06 -12.23
C VAL A 974 33.30 42.00 -12.69
N LEU A 975 33.16 40.92 -11.93
CA LEU A 975 32.25 39.84 -12.26
C LEU A 975 30.78 40.29 -12.24
N ALA A 976 30.38 41.10 -11.26
CA ALA A 976 29.04 41.69 -11.19
C ALA A 976 28.73 42.54 -12.41
N LYS A 977 29.70 43.34 -12.90
CA LYS A 977 29.53 44.15 -14.12
C LYS A 977 29.42 43.28 -15.37
N GLU A 978 30.25 42.25 -15.50
CA GLU A 978 30.18 41.29 -16.61
C GLU A 978 28.83 40.57 -16.67
N LEU A 979 28.27 40.21 -15.52
CA LEU A 979 26.98 39.52 -15.39
C LEU A 979 25.78 40.49 -15.43
N GLY A 980 26.00 41.80 -15.38
CA GLY A 980 24.93 42.80 -15.29
C GLY A 980 24.25 42.89 -13.92
N MET A 981 24.87 42.38 -12.87
CA MET A 981 24.35 42.36 -11.50
C MET A 981 24.51 43.72 -10.80
N ARG A 982 23.64 44.68 -11.16
CA ARG A 982 23.69 46.06 -10.64
C ARG A 982 23.60 46.18 -9.12
N PRO A 983 22.70 45.45 -8.40
CA PRO A 983 22.64 45.50 -6.94
C PRO A 983 23.95 45.07 -6.29
N LEU A 984 24.54 43.97 -6.77
CA LEU A 984 25.82 43.46 -6.25
C LEU A 984 26.97 44.45 -6.47
N ALA A 985 27.04 45.10 -7.64
CA ALA A 985 28.01 46.15 -7.91
C ALA A 985 27.84 47.34 -6.93
N ALA A 986 26.60 47.73 -6.63
CA ALA A 986 26.31 48.76 -5.63
C ALA A 986 26.72 48.33 -4.20
N HIS A 987 26.50 47.06 -3.82
CA HIS A 987 27.01 46.51 -2.55
C HIS A 987 28.54 46.51 -2.47
N CYS A 988 29.25 46.27 -3.58
CA CYS A 988 30.71 46.38 -3.62
C CYS A 988 31.18 47.83 -3.42
N HIS A 989 30.50 48.80 -4.04
CA HIS A 989 30.77 50.23 -3.79
C HIS A 989 30.53 50.62 -2.33
N MET A 990 29.46 50.12 -1.72
CA MET A 990 29.17 50.35 -0.30
C MET A 990 30.29 49.77 0.60
N GLY A 991 30.71 48.53 0.35
CA GLY A 991 31.78 47.87 1.08
C GLY A 991 33.14 48.56 0.95
N LEU A 992 33.54 48.92 -0.29
CA LEU A 992 34.76 49.71 -0.54
C LEU A 992 34.71 51.07 0.17
N GLY A 993 33.56 51.73 0.19
CA GLY A 993 33.35 52.98 0.92
C GLY A 993 33.62 52.83 2.41
N LYS A 994 33.07 51.79 3.05
CA LYS A 994 33.33 51.46 4.46
C LYS A 994 34.80 51.12 4.70
N LEU A 995 35.42 50.37 3.80
CA LEU A 995 36.83 49.98 3.87
C LEU A 995 37.74 51.21 3.84
N TYR A 996 37.55 52.11 2.87
CA TYR A 996 38.32 53.35 2.76
C TYR A 996 38.10 54.28 3.95
N ARG A 997 36.88 54.34 4.52
CA ARG A 997 36.62 55.07 5.76
C ARG A 997 37.47 54.52 6.92
N ARG A 998 37.52 53.19 7.09
CA ARG A 998 38.35 52.54 8.12
C ARG A 998 39.84 52.73 7.88
N ALA A 999 40.26 52.79 6.62
CA ALA A 999 41.65 53.06 6.22
C ALA A 999 42.03 54.56 6.24
N ALA A 1000 41.15 55.45 6.74
CA ALA A 1000 41.35 56.89 6.79
C ALA A 1000 41.60 57.56 5.42
N LEU A 1001 40.92 57.09 4.37
CA LEU A 1001 40.92 57.62 3.01
C LEU A 1001 39.56 58.30 2.67
N PRO A 1002 39.28 59.50 3.20
CA PRO A 1002 37.94 60.10 3.19
C PRO A 1002 37.42 60.44 1.79
N ASP A 1003 38.28 60.90 0.88
CA ASP A 1003 37.86 61.26 -0.48
C ASP A 1003 37.42 60.02 -1.26
N GLY A 1004 38.22 58.94 -1.20
CA GLY A 1004 37.87 57.65 -1.79
C GLY A 1004 36.63 57.04 -1.16
N ALA A 1005 36.50 57.10 0.17
CA ALA A 1005 35.31 56.61 0.88
C ALA A 1005 34.04 57.34 0.41
N ARG A 1006 34.09 58.68 0.34
CA ARG A 1006 32.96 59.51 -0.09
C ARG A 1006 32.58 59.26 -1.55
N GLU A 1007 33.56 59.04 -2.43
CA GLU A 1007 33.32 58.70 -3.83
C GLU A 1007 32.56 57.38 -3.96
N GLN A 1008 33.06 56.32 -3.32
CA GLN A 1008 32.46 54.98 -3.40
C GLN A 1008 31.06 54.95 -2.76
N LEU A 1009 30.86 55.54 -1.59
CA LEU A 1009 29.55 55.59 -0.93
C LEU A 1009 28.52 56.39 -1.74
N LYS A 1010 28.91 57.50 -2.37
CA LYS A 1010 28.03 58.26 -3.27
C LYS A 1010 27.68 57.45 -4.53
N ALA A 1011 28.62 56.65 -5.05
CA ALA A 1011 28.33 55.76 -6.17
C ALA A 1011 27.30 54.69 -5.77
N ALA A 1012 27.46 54.05 -4.60
CA ALA A 1012 26.49 53.09 -4.07
C ALA A 1012 25.09 53.73 -3.89
N LEU A 1013 25.02 54.91 -3.26
CA LEU A 1013 23.76 55.63 -3.03
C LEU A 1013 23.03 55.98 -4.34
N ARG A 1014 23.76 56.42 -5.38
CA ARG A 1014 23.19 56.70 -6.69
C ARG A 1014 22.58 55.45 -7.32
N GLU A 1015 23.29 54.33 -7.29
CA GLU A 1015 22.80 53.06 -7.86
C GLU A 1015 21.59 52.55 -7.09
N TYR A 1016 21.62 52.53 -5.75
CA TYR A 1016 20.47 52.09 -4.94
C TYR A 1016 19.20 52.89 -5.23
N ARG A 1017 19.33 54.22 -5.32
CA ARG A 1017 18.20 55.10 -5.69
C ARG A 1017 17.73 54.86 -7.13
N ALA A 1018 18.65 54.67 -8.07
CA ALA A 1018 18.30 54.38 -9.46
C ALA A 1018 17.57 53.04 -9.64
N MET A 1019 17.71 52.11 -8.69
CA MET A 1019 17.03 50.82 -8.67
C MET A 1019 15.79 50.80 -7.75
N ASN A 1020 15.42 51.92 -7.13
CA ASN A 1020 14.32 52.00 -6.16
C ASN A 1020 14.44 50.99 -5.00
N MET A 1021 15.66 50.79 -4.49
CA MET A 1021 15.91 50.00 -3.28
C MET A 1021 15.63 50.85 -2.05
N GLN A 1022 14.80 50.39 -1.12
CA GLN A 1022 14.29 51.25 -0.04
C GLN A 1022 15.23 51.32 1.18
N TRP A 1023 15.80 50.19 1.59
CA TRP A 1023 16.57 50.08 2.84
C TRP A 1023 18.05 50.51 2.71
N TRP A 1024 18.66 50.25 1.56
CA TRP A 1024 20.09 50.47 1.32
C TRP A 1024 20.51 51.94 1.20
N PRO A 1025 19.72 52.86 0.60
CA PRO A 1025 20.04 54.28 0.56
C PRO A 1025 20.23 54.91 1.95
N GLU A 1026 19.37 54.58 2.92
CA GLU A 1026 19.46 55.12 4.27
C GLU A 1026 20.78 54.73 4.95
N HIS A 1027 21.20 53.48 4.77
CA HIS A 1027 22.47 52.97 5.28
C HIS A 1027 23.68 53.64 4.59
N ALA A 1028 23.61 53.83 3.27
CA ALA A 1028 24.66 54.54 2.53
C ALA A 1028 24.76 56.00 2.99
N GLU A 1029 23.64 56.69 3.22
CA GLU A 1029 23.62 58.05 3.77
C GLU A 1029 24.18 58.13 5.20
N ALA A 1030 23.89 57.13 6.04
CA ALA A 1030 24.45 57.05 7.38
C ALA A 1030 25.98 56.90 7.33
N GLU A 1031 26.50 56.02 6.47
CA GLU A 1031 27.95 55.87 6.28
C GLU A 1031 28.60 57.15 5.70
N ILE A 1032 27.94 57.85 4.77
CA ILE A 1032 28.43 59.13 4.22
C ILE A 1032 28.54 60.19 5.33
N ARG A 1033 27.60 60.22 6.29
CA ARG A 1033 27.65 61.14 7.43
C ARG A 1033 28.81 60.84 8.39
N LEU A 1034 29.31 59.61 8.40
CA LEU A 1034 30.45 59.18 9.21
C LEU A 1034 31.83 59.45 8.54
N VAL A 1035 31.86 59.85 7.26
CA VAL A 1035 33.06 60.25 6.49
C VAL A 1035 33.22 61.76 6.46
#